data_AF-A0A1V6CSP7-F1
#
_entry.id   AF-A0A1V6CSP7-F1
#
_cell.length_a   1.000
_cell.length_b   1.000
_cell.length_c   1.000
_cell.angle_alpha   90.00
_cell.angle_beta   90.00
_cell.angle_gamma   90.00
#
_symmetry.space_group_name_H-M   'P 1'
#
loop_
_entity.id
_entity.type
_entity.pdbx_description
1 polymer ?
#
loop_
_entity_poly.entity_id
_entity_poly.type
_entity_poly.pdbx_seq_one_letter_code
_entity_poly.pdbx_strand_id
1 'polypeptide(L)'
;MKYIATAAFVFSVFYAAAQPVNIKKAVDIAERHMHSVTGGRFKDTGAQRSESRFSPVFVSTAGDDTLFYVFNDTVNNCFVMVAADLRSRPILGYSFNGLFDASVEVPAFSNWMEERKREIAGIKKGKVRPEKDSGQLWDNLSSSLSEGSGTMAGVEPLLKTTWNQGCYYNMMCPADPAGPCGHTVTGCVATAMAQIMKYWNFPPVGTGSNSYDDETYGTQHADFGATIYRWNEMPAKLTGQNDAVATLMYHCGVSVNMSYGPSGSAASVSPIPMRNFFGYSPNARYVSRSDFSDTDWSDLMISELDLLRPVLYRGSSTTAGHAFILDGYQEPDYFHINWGWGGWDDAYYFLGSIEFNSGQGAIINLTPTDLPEAFDGFFLSKNRYSLFATPDSDSLTIFSSVPWTAAADQPWITVAPGSGGPGKRTVMITAGENNSGMPRSGTITISSPGYSDQIVRVDQTAKTAVTAGELKNIMGTALTTTTTLCLTGTIDARDFKTMRDEMPQLLNVDLRDVNIVTYSGTEGTASDGRATYPANTIPQRAFYYKDILASVNLPVSVTAVGDLAFYGCYGLKAIYLPSSVVMVGNYAFWGCQTMKILDIPASVTFIGHQAFSYCWALNSIFARSVNPPDLSSSSFVFYEVNKETCKLYVPSGSQSHYATADQWKDFLNVLEIPTLEGSPAEVGIGYTTGSTASIQIASNTTWNAFSDQPWLMVTPGSGNGNTTLLLTASGNPFKTVRTATITLTAEGVNPKTIGVTQLPNPLEAGFSASSVNNCPGSYVAFADLSPGKPLSWQWSFEGGSPSSSSVQNPVILYDQQGIFDVTLTVSDGTTSSTLTLNDYVNTRFQKISLEAVIFLEGALIDPSSSATYVQPMRTTLNGLGMLPGQTCDEGNIGYAPPGQPYKAEPWLYMGAEGNAFDPGTSMADGAVYSPTVVDWVLVSLRSGNPEDYAEQCRKAALLHKDGRIETIAGYDCCVPDINASYFLMVEHRNHLPVMSHEPLLLVNGVLNYDFTAQQSYITEGSGMAGQKEANGIFFMFGGNGNQSTTEYSDTDINADDQSTWEKQNGQTGYRTGDYNMNGDTNSNDQIIWERNNGQTTSVPR
;
A
#
# COMPACT_ATOMS: atom_id res chain seq x y z
N MET A 1 -54.04 49.40 46.28
CA MET A 1 -54.97 48.57 47.11
C MET A 1 -55.01 47.19 46.48
N LYS A 2 -54.81 46.04 47.16
CA LYS A 2 -54.61 45.74 48.59
C LYS A 2 -53.37 44.84 48.78
N TYR A 3 -52.86 44.80 50.02
CA TYR A 3 -51.88 43.89 50.67
C TYR A 3 -51.70 42.48 50.05
N ILE A 4 -50.56 41.78 50.18
CA ILE A 4 -49.74 41.54 51.40
C ILE A 4 -48.24 41.47 51.08
N ALA A 5 -47.40 41.97 51.99
CA ALA A 5 -45.98 41.63 52.06
C ALA A 5 -45.74 40.53 53.11
N THR A 6 -44.97 39.49 52.79
CA THR A 6 -44.01 38.76 53.66
C THR A 6 -43.43 37.58 52.86
N ALA A 7 -42.10 37.54 52.66
CA ALA A 7 -41.26 36.34 52.57
C ALA A 7 -39.88 36.71 51.97
N ALA A 8 -39.01 37.30 52.78
CA ALA A 8 -37.58 37.27 52.46
C ALA A 8 -37.10 35.83 52.69
N PHE A 9 -37.07 35.02 51.63
CA PHE A 9 -36.48 33.69 51.70
C PHE A 9 -34.97 33.85 51.80
N VAL A 10 -34.47 33.84 53.04
CA VAL A 10 -33.05 33.67 53.33
C VAL A 10 -32.64 32.34 52.69
N PHE A 11 -31.73 32.39 51.71
CA PHE A 11 -31.08 31.21 51.15
C PHE A 11 -30.11 30.62 52.19
N SER A 12 -30.66 30.04 53.26
CA SER A 12 -29.92 29.15 54.13
C SER A 12 -29.64 27.87 53.34
N VAL A 13 -28.50 27.84 52.66
CA VAL A 13 -27.96 26.64 52.04
C VAL A 13 -27.75 25.62 53.15
N PHE A 14 -28.66 24.65 53.24
CA PHE A 14 -28.45 23.45 54.05
C PHE A 14 -27.29 22.67 53.42
N TYR A 15 -26.09 22.86 53.96
CA TYR A 15 -24.97 21.96 53.69
C TYR A 15 -25.35 20.56 54.19
N ALA A 16 -25.65 19.66 53.25
CA ALA A 16 -25.98 18.28 53.56
C ALA A 16 -24.79 17.59 54.25
N ALA A 17 -25.09 16.82 55.30
CA ALA A 17 -24.11 16.05 56.07
C ALA A 17 -23.34 15.04 55.19
N ALA A 18 -22.22 14.53 55.71
CA ALA A 18 -21.37 13.58 54.99
C ALA A 18 -22.10 12.30 54.60
N GLN A 19 -21.79 11.77 53.42
CA GLN A 19 -22.43 10.59 52.84
C GLN A 19 -21.38 9.51 52.57
N PRO A 20 -20.85 8.84 53.61
CA PRO A 20 -19.71 7.96 53.49
C PRO A 20 -20.00 6.73 52.64
N VAL A 21 -19.04 6.36 51.80
CA VAL A 21 -19.02 5.11 51.02
C VAL A 21 -18.11 4.12 51.74
N ASN A 22 -18.62 2.93 52.03
CA ASN A 22 -17.83 1.86 52.64
C ASN A 22 -17.05 1.07 51.59
N ILE A 23 -16.03 0.34 52.06
CA ILE A 23 -15.11 -0.43 51.20
C ILE A 23 -15.80 -1.45 50.28
N LYS A 24 -16.95 -2.03 50.69
CA LYS A 24 -17.72 -2.96 49.86
C LYS A 24 -18.40 -2.24 48.71
N LYS A 25 -19.09 -1.12 48.96
CA LYS A 25 -19.66 -0.30 47.86
C LYS A 25 -18.56 0.26 46.96
N ALA A 26 -17.40 0.61 47.51
CA ALA A 26 -16.28 1.13 46.73
C ALA A 26 -15.70 0.06 45.77
N VAL A 27 -15.56 -1.20 46.21
CA VAL A 27 -15.03 -2.27 45.34
C VAL A 27 -16.05 -2.69 44.26
N ASP A 28 -17.34 -2.76 44.59
CA ASP A 28 -18.42 -3.01 43.62
C ASP A 28 -18.42 -1.94 42.49
N ILE A 29 -18.06 -0.70 42.82
CA ILE A 29 -18.02 0.43 41.88
C ILE A 29 -16.73 0.41 41.03
N ALA A 30 -15.60 -0.03 41.61
CA ALA A 30 -14.36 -0.26 40.85
C ALA A 30 -14.55 -1.32 39.75
N GLU A 31 -15.17 -2.47 40.07
CA GLU A 31 -15.45 -3.52 39.10
C GLU A 31 -16.34 -3.02 37.96
N ARG A 32 -17.48 -2.38 38.28
CA ARG A 32 -18.42 -1.88 37.26
C ARG A 32 -17.79 -0.83 36.35
N HIS A 33 -16.97 0.06 36.90
CA HIS A 33 -16.25 1.04 36.10
C HIS A 33 -15.33 0.35 35.09
N MET A 34 -14.48 -0.59 35.53
CA MET A 34 -13.55 -1.31 34.64
C MET A 34 -14.27 -2.15 33.58
N HIS A 35 -15.41 -2.76 33.91
CA HIS A 35 -16.26 -3.43 32.92
C HIS A 35 -16.82 -2.46 31.87
N SER A 36 -17.21 -1.24 32.26
CA SER A 36 -17.76 -0.24 31.34
C SER A 36 -16.72 0.33 30.37
N VAL A 37 -15.52 0.70 30.85
CA VAL A 37 -14.49 1.31 29.99
C VAL A 37 -13.79 0.31 29.06
N THR A 38 -13.78 -1.00 29.39
CA THR A 38 -13.16 -2.04 28.56
C THR A 38 -14.10 -2.70 27.55
N GLY A 39 -15.38 -2.30 27.49
CA GLY A 39 -16.36 -2.85 26.55
C GLY A 39 -16.54 -4.37 26.64
N GLY A 40 -16.46 -4.94 27.85
CA GLY A 40 -16.56 -6.39 28.07
C GLY A 40 -15.32 -7.21 27.65
N ARG A 41 -14.22 -6.57 27.19
CA ARG A 41 -12.95 -7.25 26.90
C ARG A 41 -12.12 -7.58 28.14
N PHE A 42 -12.49 -7.04 29.31
CA PHE A 42 -11.97 -7.50 30.59
C PHE A 42 -12.15 -9.02 30.68
N LYS A 43 -11.08 -9.78 30.96
CA LYS A 43 -11.11 -11.25 30.98
C LYS A 43 -11.90 -11.76 32.18
N ASP A 44 -13.22 -11.66 32.14
CA ASP A 44 -14.08 -12.14 33.20
C ASP A 44 -14.39 -13.63 33.02
N THR A 45 -13.62 -14.46 33.73
CA THR A 45 -13.84 -15.91 33.79
C THR A 45 -15.00 -16.24 34.73
N GLY A 46 -16.20 -15.79 34.34
CA GLY A 46 -17.47 -16.36 34.75
C GLY A 46 -18.27 -15.61 35.82
N ALA A 47 -19.57 -15.47 35.54
CA ALA A 47 -20.62 -14.99 36.45
C ALA A 47 -20.93 -15.96 37.62
N GLN A 48 -19.89 -16.44 38.30
CA GLN A 48 -19.92 -17.47 39.35
C GLN A 48 -18.96 -17.17 40.53
N ARG A 49 -18.34 -15.99 40.60
CA ARG A 49 -17.56 -15.59 41.78
C ARG A 49 -18.45 -14.96 42.86
N SER A 50 -18.21 -15.35 44.11
CA SER A 50 -18.85 -14.78 45.31
C SER A 50 -18.11 -13.56 45.87
N GLU A 51 -16.91 -13.26 45.38
CA GLU A 51 -16.02 -12.20 45.84
C GLU A 51 -15.34 -11.51 44.66
N SER A 52 -15.17 -10.19 44.79
CA SER A 52 -14.52 -9.29 43.82
C SER A 52 -13.06 -9.69 43.55
N ARG A 53 -12.56 -9.42 42.33
CA ARG A 53 -11.12 -9.53 42.01
C ARG A 53 -10.29 -8.39 42.58
N PHE A 54 -10.87 -7.19 42.65
CA PHE A 54 -10.20 -6.01 43.15
C PHE A 54 -9.94 -6.15 44.65
N SER A 55 -8.66 -6.08 45.02
CA SER A 55 -8.18 -6.19 46.39
C SER A 55 -7.73 -4.82 46.90
N PRO A 56 -8.17 -4.35 48.08
CA PRO A 56 -7.78 -3.05 48.60
C PRO A 56 -6.30 -3.03 48.99
N VAL A 57 -5.55 -2.09 48.43
CA VAL A 57 -4.11 -1.92 48.67
C VAL A 57 -3.76 -0.62 49.40
N PHE A 58 -4.66 0.37 49.38
CA PHE A 58 -4.48 1.62 50.11
C PHE A 58 -5.80 2.22 50.57
N VAL A 59 -5.78 2.87 51.73
CA VAL A 59 -6.93 3.58 52.32
C VAL A 59 -6.46 4.96 52.76
N SER A 60 -7.01 6.00 52.14
CA SER A 60 -6.70 7.39 52.45
C SER A 60 -7.61 7.91 53.58
N THR A 61 -7.05 8.55 54.60
CA THR A 61 -7.78 9.06 55.78
C THR A 61 -7.33 10.47 56.17
N ALA A 62 -8.21 11.23 56.81
CA ALA A 62 -7.90 12.51 57.47
C ALA A 62 -8.57 12.59 58.85
N GLY A 63 -7.86 12.12 59.88
CA GLY A 63 -8.49 11.77 61.16
C GLY A 63 -9.31 10.50 61.01
N ASP A 64 -10.50 10.46 61.62
CA ASP A 64 -11.42 9.31 61.53
C ASP A 64 -12.16 9.23 60.17
N ASP A 65 -12.06 10.26 59.33
CA ASP A 65 -12.69 10.31 58.01
C ASP A 65 -11.87 9.55 56.95
N THR A 66 -12.41 8.45 56.42
CA THR A 66 -11.91 7.88 55.16
C THR A 66 -12.23 8.82 53.98
N LEU A 67 -11.28 8.99 53.07
CA LEU A 67 -11.37 9.90 51.92
C LEU A 67 -11.49 9.15 50.59
N PHE A 68 -10.68 8.11 50.37
CA PHE A 68 -10.76 7.23 49.21
C PHE A 68 -10.06 5.89 49.44
N TYR A 69 -10.35 4.93 48.58
CA TYR A 69 -9.76 3.60 48.54
C TYR A 69 -8.98 3.42 47.23
N VAL A 70 -7.93 2.61 47.24
CA VAL A 70 -7.28 2.13 46.00
C VAL A 70 -7.28 0.61 46.00
N PHE A 71 -7.65 0.03 44.87
CA PHE A 71 -7.74 -1.41 44.67
C PHE A 71 -6.88 -1.85 43.48
N ASN A 72 -6.20 -2.98 43.62
CA ASN A 72 -5.45 -3.64 42.55
C ASN A 72 -6.17 -4.90 42.06
N ASP A 73 -6.09 -5.19 40.76
CA ASP A 73 -6.31 -6.53 40.18
C ASP A 73 -4.98 -7.03 39.60
N THR A 74 -4.39 -8.01 40.28
CA THR A 74 -3.10 -8.61 39.93
C THR A 74 -3.15 -9.53 38.71
N VAL A 75 -4.35 -9.95 38.26
CA VAL A 75 -4.53 -10.81 37.09
C VAL A 75 -4.52 -9.99 35.81
N ASN A 76 -5.20 -8.84 35.84
CA ASN A 76 -5.24 -7.91 34.70
C ASN A 76 -4.14 -6.83 34.76
N ASN A 77 -3.33 -6.79 35.83
CA ASN A 77 -2.25 -5.82 36.05
C ASN A 77 -2.77 -4.38 35.98
N CYS A 78 -3.79 -4.06 36.77
CA CYS A 78 -4.46 -2.76 36.80
C CYS A 78 -4.85 -2.31 38.21
N PHE A 79 -5.17 -1.03 38.36
CA PHE A 79 -5.67 -0.45 39.61
C PHE A 79 -6.83 0.54 39.40
N VAL A 80 -7.63 0.78 40.45
CA VAL A 80 -8.72 1.78 40.48
C VAL A 80 -8.74 2.52 41.81
N MET A 81 -8.91 3.84 41.77
CA MET A 81 -9.06 4.73 42.93
C MET A 81 -10.51 5.20 43.05
N VAL A 82 -11.16 4.94 44.19
CA VAL A 82 -12.60 5.20 44.41
C VAL A 82 -12.83 6.10 45.63
N ALA A 83 -13.58 7.18 45.48
CA ALA A 83 -13.89 8.13 46.55
C ALA A 83 -14.77 7.51 47.66
N ALA A 84 -14.55 7.96 48.90
CA ALA A 84 -15.26 7.48 50.09
C ALA A 84 -16.44 8.38 50.53
N ASP A 85 -16.95 9.27 49.66
CA ASP A 85 -18.15 10.09 49.92
C ASP A 85 -18.98 10.27 48.63
N LEU A 86 -20.30 10.08 48.70
CA LEU A 86 -21.22 10.15 47.54
C LEU A 86 -21.36 11.56 46.93
N ARG A 87 -20.88 12.60 47.61
CA ARG A 87 -20.86 13.98 47.09
C ARG A 87 -19.54 14.32 46.38
N SER A 88 -18.58 13.41 46.38
CA SER A 88 -17.36 13.49 45.56
C SER A 88 -17.52 12.64 44.30
N ARG A 89 -16.71 12.91 43.28
CA ARG A 89 -16.67 12.11 42.05
C ARG A 89 -16.32 10.64 42.37
N PRO A 90 -17.03 9.63 41.82
CA PRO A 90 -16.86 8.23 42.23
C PRO A 90 -15.47 7.67 41.97
N ILE A 91 -14.97 7.82 40.74
CA ILE A 91 -13.64 7.36 40.33
C ILE A 91 -12.70 8.57 40.29
N LEU A 92 -11.54 8.44 40.93
CA LEU A 92 -10.52 9.51 40.97
C LEU A 92 -9.43 9.28 39.92
N GLY A 93 -9.14 8.00 39.64
CA GLY A 93 -8.24 7.54 38.60
C GLY A 93 -8.18 6.02 38.53
N TYR A 94 -7.65 5.49 37.43
CA TYR A 94 -7.55 4.06 37.13
C TYR A 94 -6.50 3.81 36.05
N SER A 95 -5.88 2.63 36.04
CA SER A 95 -4.97 2.22 34.97
C SER A 95 -5.45 0.95 34.28
N PHE A 96 -5.03 0.72 33.04
CA PHE A 96 -5.10 -0.59 32.39
C PHE A 96 -3.79 -1.38 32.48
N ASN A 97 -2.69 -0.72 32.85
CA ASN A 97 -1.34 -1.29 32.84
C ASN A 97 -0.53 -0.77 34.03
N GLY A 98 -0.27 -1.62 35.01
CA GLY A 98 0.45 -1.30 36.24
C GLY A 98 -0.41 -1.49 37.48
N LEU A 99 0.24 -1.87 38.57
CA LEU A 99 -0.35 -1.94 39.90
C LEU A 99 0.03 -0.69 40.69
N PHE A 100 -0.88 -0.19 41.52
CA PHE A 100 -0.55 0.85 42.49
C PHE A 100 0.30 0.23 43.61
N ASP A 101 1.42 0.89 43.96
CA ASP A 101 2.30 0.48 45.06
C ASP A 101 2.54 1.67 46.01
N ALA A 102 1.94 1.61 47.21
CA ALA A 102 2.05 2.66 48.22
C ALA A 102 3.48 2.88 48.76
N SER A 103 4.44 2.00 48.43
CA SER A 103 5.84 2.13 48.83
C SER A 103 6.71 2.90 47.83
N VAL A 104 6.20 3.15 46.61
CA VAL A 104 6.89 3.94 45.58
C VAL A 104 6.44 5.40 45.70
N GLU A 105 7.39 6.31 45.88
CA GLU A 105 7.11 7.75 45.93
C GLU A 105 7.35 8.38 44.55
N VAL A 106 6.26 8.74 43.87
CA VAL A 106 6.27 9.57 42.65
C VAL A 106 5.82 10.99 43.04
N PRO A 107 6.73 11.96 43.24
CA PRO A 107 6.39 13.26 43.86
C PRO A 107 5.26 14.03 43.18
N ALA A 108 5.19 13.97 41.84
CA ALA A 108 4.12 14.61 41.07
C ALA A 108 2.74 14.00 41.34
N PHE A 109 2.67 12.66 41.40
CA PHE A 109 1.45 11.93 41.73
C PHE A 109 1.08 12.06 43.20
N SER A 110 2.04 11.97 44.13
CA SER A 110 1.80 12.21 45.57
C SER A 110 1.22 13.59 45.83
N ASN A 111 1.69 14.62 45.11
CA ASN A 111 1.14 15.98 45.15
C ASN A 111 -0.32 16.01 44.64
N TRP A 112 -0.60 15.41 43.49
CA TRP A 112 -1.98 15.24 42.97
C TRP A 112 -2.90 14.51 43.97
N MET A 113 -2.41 13.46 44.63
CA MET A 113 -3.15 12.74 45.67
C MET A 113 -3.47 13.63 46.87
N GLU A 114 -2.54 14.48 47.34
CA GLU A 114 -2.80 15.41 48.44
C GLU A 114 -3.86 16.46 48.08
N GLU A 115 -3.91 16.96 46.84
CA GLU A 115 -4.99 17.86 46.41
C GLU A 115 -6.36 17.15 46.41
N ARG A 116 -6.42 15.91 45.92
CA ARG A 116 -7.65 15.09 45.99
C ARG A 116 -8.07 14.83 47.44
N LYS A 117 -7.11 14.61 48.37
CA LYS A 117 -7.40 14.51 49.82
C LYS A 117 -7.99 15.81 50.36
N ARG A 118 -7.40 16.96 50.02
CA ARG A 118 -7.89 18.29 50.44
C ARG A 118 -9.31 18.56 49.94
N GLU A 119 -9.58 18.27 48.67
CA GLU A 119 -10.88 18.43 48.02
C GLU A 119 -11.97 17.60 48.72
N ILE A 120 -11.77 16.29 48.85
CA ILE A 120 -12.75 15.38 49.47
C ILE A 120 -12.97 15.73 50.94
N ALA A 121 -11.91 16.08 51.69
CA ALA A 121 -12.03 16.56 53.07
C ALA A 121 -12.77 17.91 53.15
N GLY A 122 -12.64 18.77 52.14
CA GLY A 122 -13.36 20.03 51.98
C GLY A 122 -14.85 19.82 51.72
N ILE A 123 -15.21 18.94 50.78
CA ILE A 123 -16.58 18.50 50.49
C ILE A 123 -17.21 17.88 51.75
N LYS A 124 -16.45 17.02 52.46
CA LYS A 124 -16.87 16.44 53.75
C LYS A 124 -17.26 17.47 54.79
N LYS A 125 -16.51 18.57 54.87
CA LYS A 125 -16.71 19.66 55.84
C LYS A 125 -17.64 20.78 55.34
N GLY A 126 -18.24 20.63 54.15
CA GLY A 126 -19.08 21.67 53.53
C GLY A 126 -18.30 22.96 53.21
N LYS A 127 -16.98 22.87 53.02
CA LYS A 127 -16.09 23.99 52.69
C LYS A 127 -15.84 24.13 51.20
N VAL A 128 -15.87 23.02 50.47
CA VAL A 128 -15.74 22.95 49.01
C VAL A 128 -17.09 22.48 48.47
N ARG A 129 -17.55 23.08 47.38
CA ARG A 129 -18.80 22.68 46.73
C ARG A 129 -18.61 21.36 45.97
N PRO A 130 -19.51 20.37 46.13
CA PRO A 130 -19.56 19.19 45.26
C PRO A 130 -19.59 19.54 43.77
N GLU A 131 -18.92 18.75 42.95
CA GLU A 131 -19.09 18.76 41.50
C GLU A 131 -20.58 18.54 41.16
N LYS A 132 -21.09 19.34 40.22
CA LYS A 132 -22.54 19.48 39.96
C LYS A 132 -23.24 18.15 39.67
N ASP A 133 -22.52 17.24 38.99
CA ASP A 133 -23.09 16.02 38.40
C ASP A 133 -22.57 14.74 39.11
N SER A 134 -21.82 14.87 40.21
CA SER A 134 -21.27 13.73 40.98
C SER A 134 -22.32 12.68 41.35
N GLY A 135 -23.53 13.10 41.76
CA GLY A 135 -24.63 12.17 42.08
C GLY A 135 -25.04 11.31 40.89
N GLN A 136 -25.12 11.90 39.68
CA GLN A 136 -25.48 11.18 38.46
C GLN A 136 -24.37 10.20 38.03
N LEU A 137 -23.10 10.54 38.26
CA LEU A 137 -21.97 9.61 38.05
C LEU A 137 -22.06 8.39 38.98
N TRP A 138 -22.43 8.58 40.25
CA TRP A 138 -22.70 7.47 41.18
C TRP A 138 -23.90 6.63 40.76
N ASP A 139 -24.99 7.26 40.31
CA ASP A 139 -26.21 6.55 39.89
C ASP A 139 -25.97 5.71 38.62
N ASN A 140 -25.25 6.26 37.63
CA ASN A 140 -24.85 5.54 36.42
C ASN A 140 -24.09 4.25 36.76
N LEU A 141 -23.05 4.34 37.60
CA LEU A 141 -22.27 3.18 38.07
C LEU A 141 -23.07 2.27 39.03
N SER A 142 -24.11 2.77 39.69
CA SER A 142 -24.97 1.99 40.60
C SER A 142 -26.08 1.21 39.88
N SER A 143 -26.46 1.62 38.66
CA SER A 143 -27.47 0.95 37.83
C SER A 143 -26.97 -0.37 37.20
N SER A 144 -27.88 -1.21 36.72
CA SER A 144 -27.54 -2.47 36.05
C SER A 144 -27.11 -2.21 34.60
N LEU A 145 -25.89 -2.59 34.25
CA LEU A 145 -25.36 -2.48 32.89
C LEU A 145 -26.26 -3.22 31.89
N SER A 146 -26.84 -2.47 30.94
CA SER A 146 -27.41 -3.06 29.73
C SER A 146 -26.28 -3.45 28.78
N GLU A 147 -26.22 -4.72 28.39
CA GLU A 147 -25.34 -5.20 27.31
C GLU A 147 -25.65 -4.41 26.02
N GLY A 148 -24.76 -3.50 25.61
CA GLY A 148 -25.00 -2.64 24.45
C GLY A 148 -24.26 -1.30 24.43
N SER A 149 -23.66 -0.84 25.54
CA SER A 149 -22.76 0.33 25.48
C SER A 149 -21.44 -0.07 24.80
N GLY A 150 -21.10 0.61 23.71
CA GLY A 150 -19.76 0.52 23.11
C GLY A 150 -18.68 1.01 24.08
N THR A 151 -17.42 0.73 23.74
CA THR A 151 -16.24 1.26 24.45
C THR A 151 -16.35 2.77 24.59
N MET A 152 -16.13 3.29 25.81
CA MET A 152 -16.07 4.74 26.02
C MET A 152 -14.98 5.33 25.14
N ALA A 153 -15.28 6.45 24.49
CA ALA A 153 -14.37 7.05 23.52
C ALA A 153 -13.27 7.84 24.21
N GLY A 154 -12.17 8.03 23.48
CA GLY A 154 -11.01 8.75 23.97
C GLY A 154 -9.80 8.53 23.07
N VAL A 155 -8.63 8.88 23.60
CA VAL A 155 -7.33 8.72 22.97
C VAL A 155 -6.49 7.82 23.86
N GLU A 156 -6.09 6.66 23.33
CA GLU A 156 -5.15 5.75 23.98
C GLU A 156 -3.78 6.41 24.18
N PRO A 157 -2.96 6.00 25.17
CA PRO A 157 -1.72 6.69 25.52
C PRO A 157 -0.77 6.78 24.32
N LEU A 158 -0.49 8.00 23.86
CA LEU A 158 0.32 8.32 22.68
C LEU A 158 1.78 7.95 22.92
N LEU A 159 2.30 8.19 24.13
CA LEU A 159 3.68 7.85 24.46
C LEU A 159 3.81 6.35 24.72
N LYS A 160 4.87 5.77 24.16
CA LYS A 160 5.33 4.42 24.49
C LYS A 160 6.52 4.44 25.45
N THR A 161 7.08 5.62 25.72
CA THR A 161 8.20 5.79 26.66
C THR A 161 7.72 5.74 28.10
N THR A 162 8.46 5.02 28.94
CA THR A 162 8.32 5.07 30.41
C THR A 162 9.68 5.50 30.98
N TRP A 163 10.12 6.71 30.63
CA TRP A 163 11.44 7.23 31.01
C TRP A 163 11.45 7.77 32.45
N ASN A 164 12.64 7.94 33.01
CA ASN A 164 12.86 8.34 34.40
C ASN A 164 13.95 9.44 34.47
N GLN A 165 14.27 9.93 35.68
CA GLN A 165 15.18 11.06 35.91
C GLN A 165 16.54 10.67 36.53
N GLY A 166 16.67 9.44 37.02
CA GLY A 166 17.90 8.94 37.67
C GLY A 166 18.81 8.15 36.73
N CYS A 167 19.48 7.14 37.31
CA CYS A 167 20.43 6.23 36.64
C CYS A 167 20.05 5.86 35.20
N TYR A 168 21.05 5.80 34.32
CA TYR A 168 20.96 5.62 32.87
C TYR A 168 20.43 6.83 32.09
N TYR A 169 19.49 7.60 32.64
CA TYR A 169 18.95 8.82 32.01
C TYR A 169 19.81 10.06 32.31
N ASN A 170 20.45 10.10 33.47
CA ASN A 170 21.22 11.24 33.97
C ASN A 170 22.73 11.20 33.72
N MET A 171 23.24 10.26 32.92
CA MET A 171 24.69 10.02 32.76
C MET A 171 25.48 11.20 32.16
N MET A 172 24.80 12.15 31.52
CA MET A 172 25.39 13.38 30.97
C MET A 172 25.09 14.62 31.84
N CYS A 173 24.30 14.50 32.90
CA CYS A 173 24.05 15.59 33.86
C CYS A 173 25.27 15.80 34.78
N PRO A 174 25.39 16.95 35.46
CA PRO A 174 26.49 17.22 36.39
C PRO A 174 26.74 16.09 37.40
N ALA A 175 28.01 15.77 37.62
CA ALA A 175 28.42 14.76 38.60
C ALA A 175 28.18 15.24 40.04
N ASP A 176 27.52 14.42 40.84
CA ASP A 176 27.26 14.65 42.26
C ASP A 176 27.21 13.31 43.01
N PRO A 177 28.10 13.04 43.98
CA PRO A 177 28.12 11.79 44.74
C PRO A 177 26.86 11.51 45.57
N ALA A 178 26.03 12.51 45.88
CA ALA A 178 24.75 12.35 46.55
C ALA A 178 23.59 12.04 45.59
N GLY A 179 23.80 12.22 44.28
CA GLY A 179 22.82 11.94 43.23
C GLY A 179 22.84 10.48 42.74
N PRO A 180 21.75 10.00 42.12
CA PRO A 180 21.66 8.64 41.63
C PRO A 180 22.73 8.35 40.57
N CYS A 181 23.43 7.22 40.75
CA CYS A 181 24.59 6.82 39.93
C CYS A 181 25.76 7.83 39.90
N GLY A 182 25.85 8.74 40.88
CA GLY A 182 26.94 9.72 40.98
C GLY A 182 26.72 10.99 40.14
N HIS A 183 25.48 11.23 39.68
CA HIS A 183 25.09 12.41 38.92
C HIS A 183 23.80 13.00 39.50
N THR A 184 23.62 14.31 39.34
CA THR A 184 22.35 15.02 39.55
C THR A 184 21.22 14.39 38.73
N VAL A 185 19.96 14.60 39.12
CA VAL A 185 18.82 14.09 38.33
C VAL A 185 18.56 14.97 37.09
N THR A 186 17.98 14.41 36.04
CA THR A 186 17.67 15.16 34.80
C THR A 186 16.68 16.30 35.02
N GLY A 187 15.74 16.13 35.95
CA GLY A 187 14.64 17.05 36.24
C GLY A 187 13.39 16.77 35.39
N CYS A 188 12.23 16.90 36.02
CA CYS A 188 10.93 16.53 35.41
C CYS A 188 10.61 17.28 34.11
N VAL A 189 11.01 18.56 33.99
CA VAL A 189 10.81 19.35 32.76
C VAL A 189 11.63 18.76 31.60
N ALA A 190 12.89 18.40 31.84
CA ALA A 190 13.76 17.80 30.82
C ALA A 190 13.24 16.42 30.39
N THR A 191 12.84 15.58 31.34
CA THR A 191 12.25 14.27 31.07
C THR A 191 10.93 14.37 30.29
N ALA A 192 10.07 15.33 30.64
CA ALA A 192 8.82 15.56 29.90
C ALA A 192 9.09 16.03 28.46
N MET A 193 10.02 16.97 28.26
CA MET A 193 10.45 17.40 26.92
C MET A 193 11.04 16.24 26.10
N ALA A 194 11.98 15.49 26.68
CA ALA A 194 12.67 14.39 26.01
C ALA A 194 11.70 13.28 25.55
N GLN A 195 10.72 12.91 26.37
CA GLN A 195 9.71 11.92 25.98
C GLN A 195 8.80 12.42 24.83
N ILE A 196 8.40 13.69 24.83
CA ILE A 196 7.63 14.28 23.72
C ILE A 196 8.48 14.34 22.44
N MET A 197 9.76 14.72 22.54
CA MET A 197 10.68 14.71 21.41
C MET A 197 10.89 13.29 20.85
N LYS A 198 10.92 12.28 21.72
CA LYS A 198 10.98 10.88 21.33
C LYS A 198 9.69 10.36 20.68
N TYR A 199 8.52 10.82 21.12
CA TYR A 199 7.25 10.52 20.44
C TYR A 199 7.26 10.99 18.98
N TRP A 200 7.78 12.19 18.71
CA TRP A 200 7.93 12.72 17.35
C TRP A 200 9.16 12.19 16.59
N ASN A 201 10.11 11.52 17.28
CA ASN A 201 11.48 11.26 16.78
C ASN A 201 12.11 12.52 16.15
N PHE A 202 12.01 13.68 16.82
CA PHE A 202 12.34 14.98 16.23
C PHE A 202 12.96 15.97 17.25
N PRO A 203 14.02 16.73 16.88
CA PRO A 203 14.56 16.90 15.53
C PRO A 203 15.69 15.93 15.18
N PRO A 204 16.03 15.71 13.88
CA PRO A 204 17.21 14.94 13.50
C PRO A 204 18.52 15.64 13.93
N VAL A 205 18.57 16.97 13.86
CA VAL A 205 19.66 17.84 14.33
C VAL A 205 19.03 19.05 15.01
N GLY A 206 19.60 19.53 16.13
CA GLY A 206 19.12 20.76 16.77
C GLY A 206 19.57 22.02 16.04
N THR A 207 19.34 23.17 16.67
CA THR A 207 19.73 24.50 16.16
C THR A 207 20.43 25.31 17.23
N GLY A 208 21.60 25.87 16.91
CA GLY A 208 22.37 26.73 17.81
C GLY A 208 22.85 26.02 19.07
N SER A 209 23.20 26.79 20.10
CA SER A 209 23.69 26.30 21.39
C SER A 209 23.13 27.14 22.54
N ASN A 210 23.20 26.63 23.77
CA ASN A 210 22.90 27.39 24.97
C ASN A 210 23.97 27.18 26.05
N SER A 211 24.18 28.20 26.88
CA SER A 211 25.11 28.14 28.02
C SER A 211 24.64 29.06 29.15
N TYR A 212 24.79 28.61 30.38
CA TYR A 212 24.54 29.38 31.60
C TYR A 212 25.40 28.83 32.74
N ASP A 213 25.63 29.63 33.77
CA ASP A 213 26.34 29.19 34.98
C ASP A 213 25.33 28.66 36.01
N ASP A 214 25.48 27.40 36.41
CA ASP A 214 24.80 26.84 37.58
C ASP A 214 25.61 27.19 38.85
N GLU A 215 24.92 27.65 39.91
CA GLU A 215 25.56 28.13 41.15
C GLU A 215 26.40 27.08 41.87
N THR A 216 26.10 25.78 41.68
CA THR A 216 26.78 24.66 42.33
C THR A 216 27.68 23.90 41.35
N TYR A 217 27.20 23.68 40.13
CA TYR A 217 27.87 22.79 39.15
C TYR A 217 28.66 23.54 38.06
N GLY A 218 28.70 24.87 38.10
CA GLY A 218 29.43 25.71 37.16
C GLY A 218 28.78 25.79 35.78
N THR A 219 29.53 26.23 34.77
CA THR A 219 29.02 26.47 33.42
C THR A 219 28.47 25.21 32.78
N GLN A 220 27.16 25.20 32.54
CA GLN A 220 26.47 24.20 31.74
C GLN A 220 26.44 24.66 30.28
N HIS A 221 26.63 23.71 29.36
CA HIS A 221 26.70 23.99 27.92
C HIS A 221 26.19 22.82 27.10
N ALA A 222 25.47 23.12 26.01
CA ALA A 222 25.06 22.16 24.99
C ALA A 222 25.03 22.84 23.61
N ASP A 223 25.65 22.21 22.61
CA ASP A 223 25.55 22.59 21.20
C ASP A 223 24.54 21.68 20.50
N PHE A 224 23.33 22.20 20.30
CA PHE A 224 22.24 21.48 19.67
C PHE A 224 22.46 21.39 18.15
N GLY A 225 23.06 22.42 17.53
CA GLY A 225 23.36 22.50 16.11
C GLY A 225 24.46 21.52 15.65
N ALA A 226 25.39 21.19 16.54
CA ALA A 226 26.39 20.14 16.30
C ALA A 226 25.88 18.71 16.59
N THR A 227 24.67 18.56 17.16
CA THR A 227 24.19 17.28 17.71
C THR A 227 23.14 16.61 16.83
N ILE A 228 23.48 15.42 16.34
CA ILE A 228 22.57 14.51 15.64
C ILE A 228 21.87 13.62 16.67
N TYR A 229 20.55 13.72 16.80
CA TYR A 229 19.78 12.90 17.74
C TYR A 229 19.45 11.54 17.13
N ARG A 230 20.04 10.48 17.70
CA ARG A 230 19.98 9.10 17.17
C ARG A 230 18.72 8.38 17.68
N TRP A 231 17.55 8.82 17.20
CA TRP A 231 16.23 8.38 17.69
C TRP A 231 16.02 6.86 17.70
N ASN A 232 16.57 6.14 16.73
CA ASN A 232 16.46 4.68 16.62
C ASN A 232 17.26 3.93 17.72
N GLU A 233 18.23 4.59 18.36
CA GLU A 233 18.97 4.04 19.49
C GLU A 233 18.29 4.29 20.85
N MET A 234 17.19 5.05 20.88
CA MET A 234 16.48 5.43 22.10
C MET A 234 15.24 4.53 22.32
N PRO A 235 15.29 3.51 23.19
CA PRO A 235 14.17 2.60 23.42
C PRO A 235 13.11 3.20 24.34
N ALA A 236 11.92 2.60 24.36
CA ALA A 236 10.81 2.96 25.24
C ALA A 236 11.15 2.97 26.74
N LYS A 237 12.06 2.10 27.19
CA LYS A 237 12.50 1.99 28.59
C LYS A 237 13.97 1.61 28.65
N LEU A 238 14.75 2.25 29.51
CA LEU A 238 16.15 1.87 29.76
C LEU A 238 16.23 0.76 30.81
N THR A 239 17.04 -0.26 30.51
CA THR A 239 17.50 -1.31 31.44
C THR A 239 19.01 -1.27 31.67
N GLY A 240 19.70 -0.30 31.06
CA GLY A 240 21.13 -0.07 31.09
C GLY A 240 21.47 1.30 30.50
N GLN A 241 22.75 1.70 30.58
CA GLN A 241 23.22 3.00 30.08
C GLN A 241 22.93 3.16 28.58
N ASN A 242 22.46 4.35 28.19
CA ASN A 242 22.20 4.72 26.81
C ASN A 242 22.56 6.19 26.60
N ASP A 243 23.69 6.42 25.96
CA ASP A 243 24.23 7.78 25.79
C ASP A 243 23.34 8.65 24.90
N ALA A 244 22.58 8.07 23.96
CA ALA A 244 21.65 8.84 23.12
C ALA A 244 20.50 9.45 23.95
N VAL A 245 19.90 8.67 24.86
CA VAL A 245 18.88 9.18 25.80
C VAL A 245 19.51 10.13 26.81
N ALA A 246 20.68 9.82 27.36
CA ALA A 246 21.33 10.69 28.36
C ALA A 246 21.74 12.06 27.78
N THR A 247 22.27 12.10 26.55
CA THR A 247 22.56 13.34 25.83
C THR A 247 21.28 14.14 25.59
N LEU A 248 20.19 13.50 25.14
CA LEU A 248 18.90 14.18 24.95
C LEU A 248 18.39 14.78 26.26
N MET A 249 18.41 14.03 27.37
CA MET A 249 17.97 14.50 28.68
C MET A 249 18.77 15.72 29.15
N TYR A 250 20.11 15.66 29.08
CA TYR A 250 20.97 16.79 29.43
C TYR A 250 20.75 17.98 28.50
N HIS A 251 20.55 17.77 27.20
CA HIS A 251 20.25 18.84 26.24
C HIS A 251 18.91 19.51 26.53
N CYS A 252 17.85 18.74 26.84
CA CYS A 252 16.58 19.30 27.28
C CYS A 252 16.77 20.14 28.56
N GLY A 253 17.53 19.65 29.54
CA GLY A 253 17.86 20.38 30.77
C GLY A 253 18.62 21.69 30.53
N VAL A 254 19.70 21.66 29.74
CA VAL A 254 20.47 22.86 29.40
C VAL A 254 19.61 23.86 28.62
N SER A 255 18.71 23.40 27.75
CA SER A 255 17.85 24.28 26.95
C SER A 255 16.85 25.11 27.78
N VAL A 256 16.49 24.65 29.00
CA VAL A 256 15.58 25.35 29.93
C VAL A 256 16.28 26.07 31.08
N ASN A 257 17.62 26.15 31.06
CA ASN A 257 18.47 26.62 32.16
C ASN A 257 18.16 25.88 33.48
N MET A 258 18.23 24.54 33.46
CA MET A 258 17.97 23.69 34.62
C MET A 258 18.88 24.04 35.82
N SER A 259 18.28 24.34 36.96
CA SER A 259 19.00 24.31 38.25
C SER A 259 19.12 22.85 38.65
N TYR A 260 20.34 22.30 38.57
CA TYR A 260 20.57 20.88 38.84
C TYR A 260 20.65 20.59 40.35
N GLY A 261 20.38 19.34 40.74
CA GLY A 261 20.56 18.88 42.11
C GLY A 261 20.52 17.36 42.26
N PRO A 262 21.05 16.81 43.37
CA PRO A 262 21.21 15.37 43.56
C PRO A 262 19.88 14.63 43.75
N SER A 263 18.91 15.26 44.41
CA SER A 263 17.58 14.70 44.71
C SER A 263 16.43 15.39 43.96
N GLY A 264 16.73 16.41 43.15
CA GLY A 264 15.74 17.17 42.40
C GLY A 264 16.41 18.28 41.59
N SER A 265 16.01 18.42 40.33
CA SER A 265 16.47 19.47 39.42
C SER A 265 15.24 20.24 38.90
N ALA A 266 15.33 21.57 38.86
CA ALA A 266 14.19 22.47 38.67
C ALA A 266 14.39 23.43 37.49
N ALA A 267 13.33 23.62 36.69
CA ALA A 267 13.28 24.57 35.59
C ALA A 267 11.85 25.12 35.41
N SER A 268 11.72 26.23 34.68
CA SER A 268 10.40 26.74 34.27
C SER A 268 9.93 26.04 33.00
N VAL A 269 8.69 25.53 32.99
CA VAL A 269 8.05 25.02 31.78
C VAL A 269 7.87 26.15 30.77
N SER A 270 8.47 26.02 29.60
CA SER A 270 8.46 27.04 28.55
C SER A 270 8.51 26.41 27.16
N PRO A 271 7.73 26.91 26.17
CA PRO A 271 7.83 26.49 24.77
C PRO A 271 8.98 27.17 24.02
N ILE A 272 9.69 28.13 24.63
CA ILE A 272 10.77 28.86 23.94
C ILE A 272 11.91 27.92 23.49
N PRO A 273 12.42 26.99 24.32
CA PRO A 273 13.54 26.13 23.91
C PRO A 273 13.15 25.14 22.80
N MET A 274 11.94 24.59 22.87
CA MET A 274 11.37 23.72 21.82
C MET A 274 11.33 24.43 20.46
N ARG A 275 10.94 25.71 20.43
CA ARG A 275 10.93 26.53 19.21
C ARG A 275 12.34 26.90 18.73
N ASN A 276 13.17 27.42 19.62
CA ASN A 276 14.45 28.03 19.25
C ASN A 276 15.55 27.01 18.93
N PHE A 277 15.62 25.92 19.68
CA PHE A 277 16.72 24.96 19.62
C PHE A 277 16.33 23.61 19.00
N PHE A 278 15.03 23.29 18.95
CA PHE A 278 14.55 21.97 18.55
C PHE A 278 13.56 21.98 17.38
N GLY A 279 13.27 23.13 16.75
CA GLY A 279 12.47 23.20 15.52
C GLY A 279 10.96 22.94 15.69
N TYR A 280 10.40 23.19 16.87
CA TYR A 280 8.96 23.08 17.09
C TYR A 280 8.21 24.34 16.67
N SER A 281 6.92 24.17 16.39
CA SER A 281 5.97 25.16 15.88
C SER A 281 6.11 26.53 16.55
N PRO A 282 6.23 27.64 15.79
CA PRO A 282 6.33 28.98 16.38
C PRO A 282 5.09 29.33 17.23
N ASN A 283 3.95 28.70 16.92
CA ASN A 283 2.68 28.83 17.64
C ASN A 283 2.63 28.05 18.96
N ALA A 284 3.63 27.21 19.28
CA ALA A 284 3.71 26.52 20.56
C ALA A 284 3.76 27.55 21.68
N ARG A 285 2.78 27.52 22.59
CA ARG A 285 2.59 28.55 23.61
C ARG A 285 2.20 27.94 24.95
N TYR A 286 2.63 28.59 26.03
CA TYR A 286 2.19 28.30 27.38
C TYR A 286 0.78 28.88 27.60
N VAL A 287 -0.07 28.15 28.31
CA VAL A 287 -1.39 28.57 28.78
C VAL A 287 -1.51 28.28 30.28
N SER A 288 -2.07 29.23 31.04
CA SER A 288 -2.31 29.05 32.47
C SER A 288 -3.69 28.49 32.71
N ARG A 289 -3.82 27.54 33.65
CA ARG A 289 -5.11 26.94 34.03
C ARG A 289 -6.12 27.97 34.56
N SER A 290 -5.60 29.05 35.14
CA SER A 290 -6.38 30.16 35.71
C SER A 290 -7.25 30.92 34.70
N ASP A 291 -6.93 30.80 33.41
CA ASP A 291 -7.47 31.67 32.37
C ASP A 291 -8.72 31.05 31.71
N PHE A 292 -9.16 29.88 32.17
CA PHE A 292 -10.18 29.03 31.56
C PHE A 292 -11.17 28.50 32.61
N SER A 293 -12.42 28.26 32.23
CA SER A 293 -13.33 27.45 33.05
C SER A 293 -12.88 25.98 33.05
N ASP A 294 -13.47 25.17 33.93
CA ASP A 294 -13.13 23.75 34.04
C ASP A 294 -13.46 22.97 32.76
N THR A 295 -14.55 23.35 32.09
CA THR A 295 -14.95 22.81 30.79
C THR A 295 -14.00 23.29 29.70
N ASP A 296 -13.77 24.60 29.55
CA ASP A 296 -12.90 25.14 28.49
C ASP A 296 -11.46 24.59 28.59
N TRP A 297 -10.97 24.36 29.81
CA TRP A 297 -9.65 23.75 30.01
C TRP A 297 -9.62 22.29 29.58
N SER A 298 -10.63 21.51 29.96
CA SER A 298 -10.73 20.09 29.61
C SER A 298 -10.88 19.93 28.09
N ASP A 299 -11.74 20.74 27.47
CA ASP A 299 -11.93 20.80 26.01
C ASP A 299 -10.64 21.22 25.29
N LEU A 300 -9.85 22.15 25.84
CA LEU A 300 -8.56 22.53 25.28
C LEU A 300 -7.56 21.37 25.31
N MET A 301 -7.44 20.64 26.44
CA MET A 301 -6.56 19.47 26.55
C MET A 301 -7.01 18.34 25.62
N ILE A 302 -8.32 18.06 25.58
CA ILE A 302 -8.94 17.12 24.63
C ILE A 302 -8.62 17.53 23.19
N SER A 303 -8.70 18.82 22.84
CA SER A 303 -8.46 19.29 21.46
C SER A 303 -7.03 19.11 20.97
N GLU A 304 -6.02 19.16 21.86
CA GLU A 304 -4.62 18.85 21.49
C GLU A 304 -4.41 17.32 21.36
N LEU A 305 -5.03 16.53 22.24
CA LEU A 305 -4.98 15.05 22.19
C LEU A 305 -5.74 14.47 20.99
N ASP A 306 -6.87 15.07 20.60
CA ASP A 306 -7.62 14.76 19.38
C ASP A 306 -6.81 15.09 18.09
N LEU A 307 -5.79 15.94 18.21
CA LEU A 307 -4.80 16.26 17.17
C LEU A 307 -3.52 15.39 17.28
N LEU A 308 -3.54 14.35 18.12
CA LEU A 308 -2.42 13.46 18.46
C LEU A 308 -1.18 14.21 18.99
N ARG A 309 -1.39 15.24 19.81
CA ARG A 309 -0.31 16.06 20.41
C ARG A 309 -0.22 15.81 21.92
N PRO A 310 0.81 15.10 22.40
CA PRO A 310 1.08 15.01 23.83
C PRO A 310 1.31 16.40 24.43
N VAL A 311 0.61 16.70 25.52
CA VAL A 311 0.60 18.01 26.17
C VAL A 311 1.60 18.01 27.33
N LEU A 312 2.65 18.83 27.23
CA LEU A 312 3.54 19.07 28.37
C LEU A 312 2.78 19.92 29.40
N TYR A 313 2.45 19.30 30.53
CA TYR A 313 1.63 19.88 31.60
C TYR A 313 2.48 20.18 32.84
N ARG A 314 2.04 21.11 33.68
CA ARG A 314 2.59 21.33 35.02
C ARG A 314 1.52 21.54 36.08
N GLY A 315 1.86 21.15 37.30
CA GLY A 315 1.20 21.55 38.53
C GLY A 315 2.20 22.04 39.56
N SER A 316 1.72 22.63 40.66
CA SER A 316 2.56 23.03 41.79
C SER A 316 1.78 22.96 43.10
N SER A 317 2.45 22.48 44.14
CA SER A 317 2.01 22.62 45.53
C SER A 317 2.57 23.90 46.16
N THR A 318 2.31 24.08 47.45
CA THR A 318 2.98 25.05 48.32
C THR A 318 4.49 24.80 48.50
N THR A 319 5.04 23.68 48.03
CA THR A 319 6.44 23.28 48.27
C THR A 319 7.27 22.99 47.01
N ALA A 320 6.66 22.55 45.90
CA ALA A 320 7.36 22.28 44.66
C ALA A 320 6.46 22.38 43.42
N GLY A 321 7.06 22.68 42.26
CA GLY A 321 6.45 22.54 40.94
C GLY A 321 6.89 21.24 40.26
N HIS A 322 5.97 20.60 39.53
CA HIS A 322 6.24 19.39 38.76
C HIS A 322 5.70 19.50 37.34
N ALA A 323 6.45 18.98 36.38
CA ALA A 323 6.04 18.79 35.00
C ALA A 323 5.80 17.30 34.71
N PHE A 324 4.81 17.02 33.87
CA PHE A 324 4.38 15.69 33.43
C PHE A 324 3.71 15.84 32.06
N ILE A 325 3.22 14.74 31.47
CA ILE A 325 2.64 14.75 30.13
C ILE A 325 1.20 14.24 30.21
N LEU A 326 0.26 14.96 29.60
CA LEU A 326 -1.03 14.36 29.21
C LEU A 326 -0.86 13.77 27.82
N ASP A 327 -1.05 12.47 27.67
CA ASP A 327 -0.84 11.78 26.40
C ASP A 327 -2.01 10.87 26.00
N GLY A 328 -3.15 10.99 26.66
CA GLY A 328 -4.39 10.30 26.29
C GLY A 328 -5.57 10.80 27.11
N TYR A 329 -6.79 10.38 26.78
CA TYR A 329 -7.96 10.61 27.62
C TYR A 329 -9.04 9.54 27.39
N GLN A 330 -10.01 9.44 28.31
CA GLN A 330 -11.27 8.72 28.14
C GLN A 330 -12.43 9.60 28.62
N GLU A 331 -13.53 9.61 27.86
CA GLU A 331 -14.72 10.39 28.17
C GLU A 331 -15.31 9.99 29.55
N PRO A 332 -15.91 10.92 30.30
CA PRO A 332 -16.14 12.31 29.92
C PRO A 332 -14.93 13.27 30.09
N ASP A 333 -13.89 12.91 30.85
CA ASP A 333 -12.85 13.87 31.32
C ASP A 333 -11.63 13.25 32.06
N TYR A 334 -11.34 11.95 31.89
CA TYR A 334 -10.17 11.32 32.51
C TYR A 334 -8.97 11.40 31.58
N PHE A 335 -7.87 12.02 31.99
CA PHE A 335 -6.66 12.18 31.18
C PHE A 335 -5.62 11.14 31.57
N HIS A 336 -5.03 10.45 30.60
CA HIS A 336 -3.85 9.63 30.84
C HIS A 336 -2.67 10.55 31.15
N ILE A 337 -2.00 10.30 32.27
CA ILE A 337 -0.82 11.05 32.71
C ILE A 337 0.38 10.12 32.68
N ASN A 338 1.39 10.51 31.91
CA ASN A 338 2.75 9.99 32.03
C ASN A 338 3.54 10.94 32.94
N TRP A 339 3.90 10.49 34.14
CA TRP A 339 4.58 11.34 35.11
C TRP A 339 6.06 11.55 34.76
N GLY A 340 6.70 10.60 34.07
CA GLY A 340 8.15 10.60 33.84
C GLY A 340 8.97 10.02 35.01
N TRP A 341 8.39 9.08 35.75
CA TRP A 341 9.04 8.32 36.84
C TRP A 341 9.16 6.81 36.53
N GLY A 342 9.40 6.44 35.27
CA GLY A 342 9.70 5.05 34.88
C GLY A 342 8.49 4.16 34.60
N GLY A 343 7.30 4.75 34.49
CA GLY A 343 6.01 4.06 34.33
C GLY A 343 5.26 3.79 35.65
N TRP A 344 5.78 4.27 36.78
CA TRP A 344 5.09 4.18 38.06
C TRP A 344 3.95 5.20 38.13
N ASP A 345 2.76 4.71 38.51
CA ASP A 345 1.51 5.47 38.59
C ASP A 345 1.07 6.16 37.28
N ASP A 346 1.61 5.76 36.13
CA ASP A 346 1.11 6.23 34.82
C ASP A 346 -0.29 5.62 34.59
N ALA A 347 -1.31 6.48 34.50
CA ALA A 347 -2.72 6.07 34.54
C ALA A 347 -3.68 7.19 34.09
N TYR A 348 -4.96 6.86 33.97
CA TYR A 348 -6.05 7.82 33.72
C TYR A 348 -6.48 8.49 35.03
N TYR A 349 -6.44 9.83 35.06
CA TYR A 349 -6.77 10.64 36.23
C TYR A 349 -7.74 11.76 35.90
N PHE A 350 -8.62 12.07 36.84
CA PHE A 350 -9.43 13.29 36.76
C PHE A 350 -8.57 14.52 37.11
N LEU A 351 -8.54 15.51 36.22
CA LEU A 351 -7.85 16.78 36.49
C LEU A 351 -8.69 17.64 37.45
N GLY A 352 -9.95 17.88 37.09
CA GLY A 352 -10.99 18.44 37.96
C GLY A 352 -10.93 19.94 38.28
N SER A 353 -12.02 20.43 38.86
CA SER A 353 -12.21 21.81 39.31
C SER A 353 -11.88 21.95 40.79
N ILE A 354 -10.84 22.69 41.17
CA ILE A 354 -10.56 22.95 42.60
C ILE A 354 -10.27 24.44 42.86
N GLU A 355 -10.70 24.92 44.03
CA GLU A 355 -10.41 26.27 44.55
C GLU A 355 -8.92 26.51 44.92
N PHE A 356 -8.01 25.67 44.42
CA PHE A 356 -6.57 25.66 44.71
C PHE A 356 -5.68 25.63 43.44
N ASN A 357 -6.18 26.20 42.33
CA ASN A 357 -5.54 26.22 41.00
C ASN A 357 -4.22 27.04 40.88
N SER A 358 -3.45 27.24 41.95
CA SER A 358 -2.22 28.04 41.91
C SER A 358 -1.08 27.33 41.16
N GLY A 359 -0.83 27.76 39.93
CA GLY A 359 0.35 27.39 39.15
C GLY A 359 0.24 26.13 38.29
N GLN A 360 -0.98 25.68 37.96
CA GLN A 360 -1.20 24.75 36.85
C GLN A 360 -1.11 25.45 35.48
N GLY A 361 -0.67 24.70 34.47
CA GLY A 361 -0.66 25.17 33.09
C GLY A 361 -0.07 24.15 32.13
N ALA A 362 -0.11 24.44 30.84
CA ALA A 362 0.25 23.51 29.77
C ALA A 362 0.97 24.22 28.61
N ILE A 363 1.73 23.46 27.83
CA ILE A 363 2.18 23.88 26.50
C ILE A 363 1.28 23.24 25.44
N ILE A 364 0.61 24.08 24.67
CA ILE A 364 -0.26 23.68 23.56
C ILE A 364 0.40 24.01 22.20
N ASN A 365 -0.07 23.37 21.13
CA ASN A 365 0.51 23.43 19.77
C ASN A 365 1.96 22.94 19.68
N LEU A 366 2.33 21.97 20.52
CA LEU A 366 3.68 21.42 20.62
C LEU A 366 3.95 20.34 19.54
N THR A 367 4.14 20.79 18.30
CA THR A 367 4.42 19.95 17.13
C THR A 367 5.69 20.40 16.40
N PRO A 368 6.43 19.53 15.70
CA PRO A 368 7.49 19.91 14.75
C PRO A 368 7.00 20.92 13.69
N THR A 369 7.84 21.82 13.18
CA THR A 369 7.48 22.67 12.02
C THR A 369 7.49 21.89 10.71
N ASP A 370 8.55 21.10 10.50
CA ASP A 370 8.76 20.28 9.32
C ASP A 370 8.99 18.84 9.75
N LEU A 371 8.01 17.98 9.50
CA LEU A 371 8.15 16.55 9.73
C LEU A 371 9.07 15.96 8.64
N PRO A 372 10.19 15.30 9.00
CA PRO A 372 11.14 14.81 8.01
C PRO A 372 10.52 13.78 7.06
N GLU A 373 10.93 13.79 5.79
CA GLU A 373 10.62 12.68 4.87
C GLU A 373 11.18 11.33 5.36
N ALA A 374 12.20 11.37 6.22
CA ALA A 374 12.82 10.22 6.89
C ALA A 374 12.26 9.95 8.29
N PHE A 375 10.98 10.25 8.54
CA PHE A 375 10.28 9.81 9.75
C PHE A 375 9.96 8.32 9.67
N ASP A 376 10.59 7.48 10.50
CA ASP A 376 10.20 6.07 10.62
C ASP A 376 8.96 5.92 11.51
N GLY A 377 7.80 5.73 10.87
CA GLY A 377 6.55 5.49 11.57
C GLY A 377 5.29 5.78 10.76
N PHE A 378 4.18 5.87 11.48
CA PHE A 378 2.84 6.13 10.95
C PHE A 378 2.02 6.91 11.98
N PHE A 379 1.46 8.07 11.62
CA PHE A 379 0.50 8.81 12.46
C PHE A 379 -0.43 9.75 11.67
N LEU A 380 -1.47 10.22 12.36
CA LEU A 380 -2.55 11.04 11.82
C LEU A 380 -2.47 12.50 12.31
N SER A 381 -3.03 13.44 11.55
CA SER A 381 -3.15 14.85 11.97
C SER A 381 -4.27 15.11 12.96
N LYS A 382 -5.21 14.16 13.06
CA LYS A 382 -6.45 14.25 13.84
C LYS A 382 -7.06 12.85 13.95
N ASN A 383 -7.69 12.52 15.06
CA ASN A 383 -8.39 11.23 15.26
C ASN A 383 -9.89 11.39 15.59
N ARG A 384 -10.43 12.62 15.58
CA ARG A 384 -11.85 12.87 15.81
C ARG A 384 -12.43 13.90 14.86
N TYR A 385 -13.61 13.62 14.33
CA TYR A 385 -14.35 14.50 13.43
C TYR A 385 -15.79 14.67 13.91
N SER A 386 -16.27 15.91 13.92
CA SER A 386 -17.66 16.26 14.21
C SER A 386 -18.26 16.87 12.95
N LEU A 387 -19.06 16.10 12.23
CA LEU A 387 -19.62 16.45 10.93
C LEU A 387 -21.11 16.83 11.03
N PHE A 388 -21.55 17.65 10.09
CA PHE A 388 -22.96 18.04 10.00
C PHE A 388 -23.85 16.89 9.52
N ALA A 389 -25.16 17.01 9.78
CA ALA A 389 -26.15 16.00 9.40
C ALA A 389 -26.48 15.99 7.90
N THR A 390 -26.19 17.09 7.20
CA THR A 390 -26.15 17.14 5.73
C THR A 390 -24.89 16.42 5.22
N PRO A 391 -24.77 16.11 3.91
CA PRO A 391 -23.53 15.58 3.36
C PRO A 391 -22.36 16.54 3.62
N ASP A 392 -21.34 16.04 4.29
CA ASP A 392 -20.28 16.86 4.89
C ASP A 392 -18.94 16.13 4.86
N SER A 393 -17.84 16.88 4.77
CA SER A 393 -16.51 16.29 4.61
C SER A 393 -15.42 17.15 5.24
N ASP A 394 -14.42 16.52 5.84
CA ASP A 394 -13.24 17.16 6.39
C ASP A 394 -11.99 16.35 5.98
N SER A 395 -10.83 17.00 6.04
CA SER A 395 -9.56 16.42 5.59
C SER A 395 -8.81 15.75 6.75
N LEU A 396 -8.22 14.60 6.47
CA LEU A 396 -7.31 13.87 7.35
C LEU A 396 -5.94 13.81 6.68
N THR A 397 -4.92 14.36 7.33
CA THR A 397 -3.53 14.21 6.87
C THR A 397 -2.88 13.04 7.58
N ILE A 398 -2.25 12.18 6.80
CA ILE A 398 -1.56 10.96 7.23
C ILE A 398 -0.07 11.17 6.94
N PHE A 399 0.77 10.92 7.93
CA PHE A 399 2.22 10.99 7.83
C PHE A 399 2.78 9.58 8.01
N SER A 400 3.48 9.05 7.01
CA SER A 400 4.00 7.68 7.07
C SER A 400 5.25 7.43 6.24
N SER A 401 6.19 6.62 6.75
CA SER A 401 7.27 6.01 5.94
C SER A 401 6.83 4.77 5.17
N VAL A 402 5.62 4.27 5.42
CA VAL A 402 5.18 2.93 5.01
C VAL A 402 3.80 2.97 4.32
N PRO A 403 3.43 1.95 3.52
CA PRO A 403 2.09 1.86 2.96
C PRO A 403 1.04 1.71 4.05
N TRP A 404 -0.11 2.36 3.88
CA TRP A 404 -1.24 2.28 4.81
C TRP A 404 -2.57 2.11 4.06
N THR A 405 -3.58 1.60 4.78
CA THR A 405 -4.95 1.41 4.32
C THR A 405 -5.94 2.05 5.30
N ALA A 406 -7.08 2.52 4.80
CA ALA A 406 -8.16 3.10 5.58
C ALA A 406 -9.47 2.35 5.34
N ALA A 407 -10.15 1.94 6.41
CA ALA A 407 -11.43 1.23 6.36
C ALA A 407 -12.42 1.84 7.35
N ALA A 408 -13.60 2.23 6.88
CA ALA A 408 -14.71 2.67 7.73
C ALA A 408 -15.53 1.47 8.22
N ASP A 409 -15.99 1.51 9.47
CA ASP A 409 -16.91 0.51 10.04
C ASP A 409 -18.38 0.71 9.62
N GLN A 410 -18.75 1.93 9.23
CA GLN A 410 -20.09 2.32 8.83
C GLN A 410 -20.17 2.69 7.34
N PRO A 411 -21.21 2.23 6.61
CA PRO A 411 -21.36 2.52 5.17
C PRO A 411 -21.73 3.98 4.85
N TRP A 412 -22.08 4.77 5.86
CA TRP A 412 -22.32 6.21 5.69
C TRP A 412 -21.04 7.04 5.81
N ILE A 413 -19.89 6.44 6.15
CA ILE A 413 -18.58 7.09 6.11
C ILE A 413 -17.83 6.58 4.88
N THR A 414 -17.24 7.49 4.09
CA THR A 414 -16.29 7.14 3.03
C THR A 414 -14.96 7.86 3.21
N VAL A 415 -13.88 7.24 2.75
CA VAL A 415 -12.51 7.76 2.86
C VAL A 415 -11.84 7.66 1.50
N ALA A 416 -11.34 8.78 0.97
CA ALA A 416 -10.79 8.86 -0.37
C ALA A 416 -9.51 9.72 -0.44
N PRO A 417 -8.39 9.21 -1.01
CA PRO A 417 -8.15 7.83 -1.40
C PRO A 417 -8.03 6.88 -0.19
N GLY A 418 -8.53 5.65 -0.31
CA GLY A 418 -8.57 4.67 0.79
C GLY A 418 -7.24 3.99 1.14
N SER A 419 -6.16 4.27 0.41
CA SER A 419 -4.81 3.75 0.68
C SER A 419 -3.75 4.67 0.08
N GLY A 420 -2.53 4.61 0.61
CA GLY A 420 -1.42 5.46 0.15
C GLY A 420 -0.04 4.90 0.48
N GLY A 421 0.95 5.38 -0.28
CA GLY A 421 2.38 5.13 -0.04
C GLY A 421 3.05 6.19 0.86
N PRO A 422 4.38 6.18 0.94
CA PRO A 422 5.14 6.98 1.90
C PRO A 422 5.11 8.50 1.66
N GLY A 423 5.40 9.24 2.71
CA GLY A 423 5.35 10.69 2.82
C GLY A 423 4.04 11.21 3.41
N LYS A 424 3.87 12.53 3.39
CA LYS A 424 2.61 13.19 3.75
C LYS A 424 1.55 12.88 2.69
N ARG A 425 0.36 12.45 3.12
CA ARG A 425 -0.83 12.27 2.27
C ARG A 425 -2.03 12.91 2.95
N THR A 426 -3.01 13.36 2.16
CA THR A 426 -4.27 13.87 2.69
C THR A 426 -5.40 13.08 2.05
N VAL A 427 -6.29 12.55 2.89
CA VAL A 427 -7.53 11.88 2.50
C VAL A 427 -8.72 12.74 2.90
N MET A 428 -9.78 12.66 2.14
CA MET A 428 -11.08 13.23 2.50
C MET A 428 -11.88 12.18 3.25
N ILE A 429 -12.36 12.53 4.44
CA ILE A 429 -13.40 11.80 5.15
C ILE A 429 -14.72 12.47 4.77
N THR A 430 -15.67 11.71 4.27
CA THR A 430 -17.01 12.19 3.92
C THR A 430 -18.06 11.39 4.67
N ALA A 431 -19.01 12.09 5.31
CA ALA A 431 -20.22 11.49 5.86
C ALA A 431 -21.40 11.74 4.92
N GLY A 432 -22.11 10.67 4.57
CA GLY A 432 -23.41 10.73 3.92
C GLY A 432 -24.47 11.33 4.85
N GLU A 433 -25.62 11.68 4.29
CA GLU A 433 -26.69 12.38 5.02
C GLU A 433 -27.23 11.57 6.23
N ASN A 434 -27.50 12.27 7.35
CA ASN A 434 -28.14 11.71 8.55
C ASN A 434 -29.59 12.22 8.69
N ASN A 435 -30.53 11.42 8.18
CA ASN A 435 -31.97 11.68 8.28
C ASN A 435 -32.65 10.99 9.47
N SER A 436 -31.89 10.44 10.43
CA SER A 436 -32.46 9.65 11.54
C SER A 436 -33.11 10.48 12.66
N GLY A 437 -32.89 11.80 12.68
CA GLY A 437 -33.30 12.69 13.78
C GLY A 437 -32.48 12.54 15.07
N MET A 438 -31.51 11.61 15.11
CA MET A 438 -30.61 11.36 16.23
C MET A 438 -29.14 11.48 15.80
N PRO A 439 -28.22 11.95 16.65
CA PRO A 439 -26.80 11.90 16.36
C PRO A 439 -26.34 10.45 16.16
N ARG A 440 -25.32 10.23 15.32
CA ARG A 440 -24.72 8.91 15.08
C ARG A 440 -23.21 9.00 15.08
N SER A 441 -22.54 7.89 15.41
CA SER A 441 -21.08 7.79 15.44
C SER A 441 -20.61 6.57 14.68
N GLY A 442 -19.42 6.64 14.10
CA GLY A 442 -18.70 5.54 13.49
C GLY A 442 -17.20 5.74 13.62
N THR A 443 -16.43 4.82 13.07
CA THR A 443 -14.97 4.80 13.14
C THR A 443 -14.33 4.49 11.79
N ILE A 444 -13.13 5.02 11.58
CA ILE A 444 -12.25 4.63 10.49
C ILE A 444 -10.99 4.06 11.12
N THR A 445 -10.70 2.79 10.82
CA THR A 445 -9.43 2.18 11.15
C THR A 445 -8.43 2.51 10.05
N ILE A 446 -7.30 3.13 10.42
CA ILE A 446 -6.15 3.30 9.53
C ILE A 446 -5.05 2.34 9.98
N SER A 447 -4.68 1.42 9.09
CA SER A 447 -3.79 0.29 9.37
C SER A 447 -2.51 0.38 8.54
N SER A 448 -1.40 -0.08 9.11
CA SER A 448 -0.11 -0.18 8.41
C SER A 448 0.69 -1.42 8.89
N PRO A 449 1.33 -2.20 7.99
CA PRO A 449 2.06 -3.40 8.39
C PRO A 449 3.18 -3.12 9.41
N GLY A 450 3.12 -3.78 10.56
CA GLY A 450 4.11 -3.65 11.64
C GLY A 450 3.81 -2.54 12.66
N TYR A 451 2.73 -1.77 12.47
CA TYR A 451 2.31 -0.70 13.37
C TYR A 451 0.93 -1.01 13.97
N SER A 452 0.64 -0.46 15.16
CA SER A 452 -0.71 -0.52 15.72
C SER A 452 -1.68 0.32 14.90
N ASP A 453 -2.89 -0.21 14.70
CA ASP A 453 -4.00 0.51 14.06
C ASP A 453 -4.29 1.84 14.78
N GLN A 454 -4.56 2.89 14.02
CA GLN A 454 -5.05 4.16 14.55
C GLN A 454 -6.51 4.36 14.16
N ILE A 455 -7.34 4.62 15.17
CA ILE A 455 -8.79 4.74 15.01
C ILE A 455 -9.15 6.22 14.95
N VAL A 456 -9.92 6.59 13.93
CA VAL A 456 -10.51 7.92 13.77
C VAL A 456 -12.00 7.84 14.08
N ARG A 457 -12.48 8.50 15.13
CA ARG A 457 -13.91 8.63 15.44
C ARG A 457 -14.54 9.69 14.53
N VAL A 458 -15.69 9.35 13.95
CA VAL A 458 -16.53 10.30 13.19
C VAL A 458 -17.89 10.37 13.89
N ASP A 459 -18.14 11.50 14.54
CA ASP A 459 -19.43 11.87 15.12
C ASP A 459 -20.20 12.72 14.10
N GLN A 460 -21.46 12.38 13.84
CA GLN A 460 -22.33 13.13 12.94
C GLN A 460 -23.59 13.59 13.68
N THR A 461 -23.86 14.89 13.58
CA THR A 461 -25.04 15.53 14.19
C THR A 461 -26.36 15.08 13.56
N ALA A 462 -27.48 15.48 14.18
CA ALA A 462 -28.83 15.31 13.66
C ALA A 462 -29.36 16.62 13.05
N LYS A 463 -30.29 16.53 12.10
CA LYS A 463 -31.08 17.69 11.64
C LYS A 463 -32.19 18.00 12.63
N THR A 464 -32.22 19.22 13.16
CA THR A 464 -33.36 19.75 13.91
C THR A 464 -34.33 20.41 12.92
N ALA A 465 -35.54 19.86 12.80
CA ALA A 465 -36.59 20.46 11.96
C ALA A 465 -37.23 21.66 12.67
N VAL A 466 -37.27 22.81 12.00
CA VAL A 466 -37.73 24.10 12.56
C VAL A 466 -38.85 24.71 11.71
N THR A 467 -39.78 25.37 12.40
CA THR A 467 -40.76 26.28 11.80
C THR A 467 -40.41 27.71 12.20
N ALA A 468 -40.63 28.68 11.30
CA ALA A 468 -40.16 30.05 11.47
C ALA A 468 -40.59 30.71 12.81
N GLY A 469 -39.60 31.04 13.63
CA GLY A 469 -39.72 31.64 14.97
C GLY A 469 -39.82 30.65 16.14
N GLU A 470 -39.83 29.34 15.89
CA GLU A 470 -40.05 28.32 16.91
C GLU A 470 -38.75 27.67 17.45
N LEU A 471 -37.56 28.04 16.95
CA LEU A 471 -36.30 27.41 17.37
C LEU A 471 -36.13 27.39 18.90
N LYS A 472 -36.48 28.48 19.58
CA LYS A 472 -36.44 28.59 21.04
C LYS A 472 -37.27 27.51 21.75
N ASN A 473 -38.49 27.29 21.26
CA ASN A 473 -39.43 26.35 21.85
C ASN A 473 -39.02 24.91 21.56
N ILE A 474 -38.47 24.65 20.38
CA ILE A 474 -37.99 23.33 19.93
C ILE A 474 -36.75 22.90 20.72
N MET A 475 -35.80 23.81 20.96
CA MET A 475 -34.53 23.50 21.64
C MET A 475 -34.68 23.34 23.16
N GLY A 476 -35.61 24.07 23.79
CA GLY A 476 -35.91 23.92 25.22
C GLY A 476 -34.66 24.03 26.11
N THR A 477 -34.39 22.99 26.90
CA THR A 477 -33.21 22.93 27.79
C THR A 477 -31.87 22.80 27.06
N ALA A 478 -31.86 22.40 25.78
CA ALA A 478 -30.63 22.26 25.00
C ALA A 478 -30.06 23.60 24.48
N LEU A 479 -30.81 24.70 24.59
CA LEU A 479 -30.36 26.04 24.16
C LEU A 479 -28.98 26.41 24.72
N THR A 480 -28.76 26.18 26.01
CA THR A 480 -27.53 26.61 26.70
C THR A 480 -26.34 25.66 26.57
N THR A 481 -26.54 24.45 26.02
CA THR A 481 -25.52 23.40 25.92
C THR A 481 -25.17 23.01 24.48
N THR A 482 -25.95 23.46 23.49
CA THR A 482 -25.73 23.09 22.08
C THR A 482 -24.52 23.82 21.49
N THR A 483 -23.47 23.06 21.17
CA THR A 483 -22.25 23.59 20.52
C THR A 483 -22.30 23.55 19.00
N THR A 484 -23.02 22.58 18.42
CA THR A 484 -23.18 22.41 16.97
C THR A 484 -24.67 22.24 16.65
N LEU A 485 -25.19 23.07 15.73
CA LEU A 485 -26.60 23.11 15.34
C LEU A 485 -26.73 22.87 13.83
N CYS A 486 -27.47 21.84 13.43
CA CYS A 486 -27.83 21.60 12.03
C CYS A 486 -29.35 21.73 11.89
N LEU A 487 -29.82 22.69 11.08
CA LEU A 487 -31.25 23.00 10.94
C LEU A 487 -31.80 22.55 9.58
N THR A 488 -33.08 22.20 9.57
CA THR A 488 -33.87 22.01 8.34
C THR A 488 -35.27 22.59 8.49
N GLY A 489 -35.98 22.82 7.39
CA GLY A 489 -37.33 23.38 7.37
C GLY A 489 -37.35 24.87 7.07
N THR A 490 -38.04 25.67 7.89
CA THR A 490 -38.17 27.13 7.69
C THR A 490 -37.69 27.90 8.91
N ILE A 491 -36.95 28.97 8.69
CA ILE A 491 -36.49 29.89 9.75
C ILE A 491 -36.74 31.34 9.37
N ASP A 492 -36.82 32.22 10.37
CA ASP A 492 -36.85 33.68 10.19
C ASP A 492 -35.94 34.44 11.17
N ALA A 493 -36.03 35.77 11.15
CA ALA A 493 -35.18 36.65 11.97
C ALA A 493 -35.29 36.42 13.50
N ARG A 494 -36.36 35.79 14.00
CA ARG A 494 -36.50 35.41 15.42
C ARG A 494 -35.66 34.18 15.77
N ASP A 495 -35.47 33.25 14.84
CA ASP A 495 -34.61 32.09 15.03
C ASP A 495 -33.13 32.49 15.04
N PHE A 496 -32.71 33.38 14.11
CA PHE A 496 -31.37 33.99 14.13
C PHE A 496 -31.10 34.72 15.45
N LYS A 497 -32.08 35.46 15.96
CA LYS A 497 -31.98 36.10 17.28
C LYS A 497 -31.82 35.09 18.42
N THR A 498 -32.54 33.98 18.38
CA THR A 498 -32.39 32.89 19.37
C THR A 498 -30.97 32.30 19.33
N MET A 499 -30.45 31.99 18.13
CA MET A 499 -29.06 31.52 17.95
C MET A 499 -28.04 32.51 18.51
N ARG A 500 -28.28 33.82 18.36
CA ARG A 500 -27.42 34.88 18.87
C ARG A 500 -27.50 35.01 20.40
N ASP A 501 -28.69 35.32 20.90
CA ASP A 501 -28.93 35.83 22.25
C ASP A 501 -29.10 34.72 23.31
N GLU A 502 -29.53 33.51 22.92
CA GLU A 502 -29.98 32.46 23.85
C GLU A 502 -29.17 31.15 23.78
N MET A 503 -28.23 31.03 22.84
CA MET A 503 -27.40 29.84 22.67
C MET A 503 -25.90 30.10 22.97
N PRO A 504 -25.51 30.35 24.24
CA PRO A 504 -24.18 30.85 24.60
C PRO A 504 -22.99 29.94 24.23
N GLN A 505 -23.22 28.66 23.96
CA GLN A 505 -22.17 27.69 23.61
C GLN A 505 -22.07 27.38 22.10
N LEU A 506 -22.86 28.06 21.27
CA LEU A 506 -22.99 27.75 19.84
C LEU A 506 -21.74 28.13 19.03
N LEU A 507 -20.94 27.12 18.67
CA LEU A 507 -19.72 27.23 17.87
C LEU A 507 -19.96 27.04 16.37
N ASN A 508 -20.83 26.10 15.98
CA ASN A 508 -20.98 25.66 14.60
C ASN A 508 -22.46 25.65 14.19
N VAL A 509 -22.79 26.24 13.04
CA VAL A 509 -24.17 26.28 12.52
C VAL A 509 -24.22 25.82 11.07
N ASP A 510 -25.09 24.86 10.77
CA ASP A 510 -25.41 24.47 9.40
C ASP A 510 -26.87 24.80 9.08
N LEU A 511 -27.01 25.70 8.10
CA LEU A 511 -28.26 26.20 7.56
C LEU A 511 -28.43 25.80 6.09
N ARG A 512 -27.66 24.85 5.54
CA ARG A 512 -27.76 24.44 4.12
C ARG A 512 -29.18 24.02 3.70
N ASP A 513 -29.90 23.38 4.62
CA ASP A 513 -31.22 22.76 4.39
C ASP A 513 -32.41 23.58 4.97
N VAL A 514 -32.21 24.87 5.27
CA VAL A 514 -33.33 25.76 5.69
C VAL A 514 -33.75 26.72 4.59
N ASN A 515 -35.05 26.98 4.53
CA ASN A 515 -35.62 28.09 3.78
C ASN A 515 -35.79 29.31 4.70
N ILE A 516 -35.09 30.41 4.40
CA ILE A 516 -35.19 31.66 5.17
C ILE A 516 -36.39 32.45 4.64
N VAL A 517 -37.44 32.58 5.44
CA VAL A 517 -38.69 33.27 5.06
C VAL A 517 -38.72 34.72 5.54
N THR A 518 -39.57 35.54 4.92
CA THR A 518 -39.80 36.93 5.32
C THR A 518 -40.42 36.99 6.72
N TYR A 519 -39.87 37.82 7.61
CA TYR A 519 -40.52 38.18 8.88
C TYR A 519 -40.85 39.66 8.92
N SER A 520 -42.02 40.00 9.46
CA SER A 520 -42.45 41.38 9.70
C SER A 520 -42.90 41.55 11.15
N GLY A 521 -42.13 42.33 11.92
CA GLY A 521 -42.36 42.58 13.33
C GLY A 521 -41.10 43.06 14.06
N THR A 522 -41.23 43.38 15.34
CA THR A 522 -40.16 43.96 16.18
C THR A 522 -39.34 42.91 16.93
N GLU A 523 -39.69 41.63 16.85
CA GLU A 523 -39.03 40.57 17.63
C GLU A 523 -37.77 40.02 16.97
N GLY A 524 -37.46 40.42 15.74
CA GLY A 524 -36.27 40.00 14.99
C GLY A 524 -34.95 40.54 15.55
N THR A 525 -33.89 40.37 14.77
CA THR A 525 -32.49 40.64 15.19
C THR A 525 -32.17 42.13 15.41
N ALA A 526 -32.98 43.05 14.90
CA ALA A 526 -32.75 44.48 14.98
C ALA A 526 -33.12 45.11 16.33
N SER A 527 -32.41 46.16 16.73
CA SER A 527 -32.70 46.97 17.93
C SER A 527 -33.17 48.39 17.61
N ASP A 528 -33.34 48.72 16.33
CA ASP A 528 -33.62 50.06 15.78
C ASP A 528 -35.10 50.27 15.40
N GLY A 529 -35.95 49.27 15.62
CA GLY A 529 -37.36 49.27 15.21
C GLY A 529 -37.60 48.84 13.75
N ARG A 530 -36.59 48.35 13.02
CA ARG A 530 -36.76 47.80 11.65
C ARG A 530 -37.74 46.63 11.68
N ALA A 531 -38.87 46.82 10.99
CA ALA A 531 -40.04 45.96 11.10
C ALA A 531 -40.19 44.92 9.97
N THR A 532 -39.21 44.76 9.08
CA THR A 532 -39.27 43.81 7.95
C THR A 532 -37.89 43.26 7.62
N TYR A 533 -37.83 41.95 7.45
CA TYR A 533 -36.65 41.15 7.16
C TYR A 533 -36.97 40.30 5.91
N PRO A 534 -36.30 40.51 4.76
CA PRO A 534 -36.60 39.77 3.54
C PRO A 534 -36.28 38.28 3.65
N ALA A 535 -37.05 37.45 2.93
CA ALA A 535 -36.67 36.06 2.65
C ALA A 535 -35.28 35.98 1.97
N ASN A 536 -34.63 34.81 2.08
CA ASN A 536 -33.33 34.53 1.49
C ASN A 536 -32.21 35.52 1.86
N THR A 537 -32.34 36.22 2.98
CA THR A 537 -31.36 37.21 3.45
C THR A 537 -30.90 36.83 4.85
N ILE A 538 -29.58 36.79 5.10
CA ILE A 538 -29.08 36.69 6.47
C ILE A 538 -29.40 38.01 7.17
N PRO A 539 -30.22 38.03 8.24
CA PRO A 539 -30.70 39.26 8.83
C PRO A 539 -29.57 40.19 9.29
N GLN A 540 -29.85 41.50 9.31
CA GLN A 540 -28.94 42.44 9.94
C GLN A 540 -28.66 42.01 11.39
N ARG A 541 -27.42 42.07 11.85
CA ARG A 541 -27.03 41.66 13.22
C ARG A 541 -27.39 40.21 13.60
N ALA A 542 -27.50 39.29 12.63
CA ALA A 542 -27.86 37.87 12.85
C ALA A 542 -27.02 37.17 13.93
N PHE A 543 -25.70 37.38 13.93
CA PHE A 543 -24.71 36.82 14.86
C PHE A 543 -23.85 37.94 15.49
N TYR A 544 -24.45 39.11 15.71
CA TYR A 544 -23.77 40.29 16.27
C TYR A 544 -23.12 39.99 17.63
N TYR A 545 -21.79 40.16 17.72
CA TYR A 545 -20.92 39.76 18.83
C TYR A 545 -21.04 38.28 19.25
N LYS A 546 -21.23 37.36 18.29
CA LYS A 546 -21.08 35.92 18.53
C LYS A 546 -19.61 35.52 18.48
N ASP A 547 -18.85 35.97 19.47
CA ASP A 547 -17.39 35.85 19.56
C ASP A 547 -16.85 34.41 19.43
N ILE A 548 -17.50 33.41 20.01
CA ILE A 548 -17.08 32.00 19.92
C ILE A 548 -17.44 31.30 18.60
N LEU A 549 -18.26 31.90 17.74
CA LEU A 549 -18.80 31.26 16.54
C LEU A 549 -17.68 30.91 15.55
N ALA A 550 -17.40 29.62 15.38
CA ALA A 550 -16.30 29.10 14.60
C ALA A 550 -16.63 28.86 13.12
N SER A 551 -17.86 28.43 12.82
CA SER A 551 -18.32 28.15 11.44
C SER A 551 -19.82 28.38 11.23
N VAL A 552 -20.19 28.87 10.04
CA VAL A 552 -21.59 28.93 9.56
C VAL A 552 -21.67 28.53 8.09
N ASN A 553 -22.43 27.47 7.80
CA ASN A 553 -22.76 27.06 6.44
C ASN A 553 -24.13 27.64 6.04
N LEU A 554 -24.17 28.41 4.95
CA LEU A 554 -25.37 29.15 4.51
C LEU A 554 -26.20 28.35 3.47
N PRO A 555 -27.54 28.52 3.42
CA PRO A 555 -28.36 27.91 2.39
C PRO A 555 -28.04 28.48 1.01
N VAL A 556 -28.06 27.62 -0.01
CA VAL A 556 -27.76 27.99 -1.40
C VAL A 556 -28.78 28.94 -2.05
N SER A 557 -29.85 29.30 -1.32
CA SER A 557 -30.83 30.31 -1.73
C SER A 557 -30.50 31.72 -1.27
N VAL A 558 -29.50 31.93 -0.40
CA VAL A 558 -29.21 33.25 0.20
C VAL A 558 -28.75 34.25 -0.87
N THR A 559 -29.47 35.36 -1.00
CA THR A 559 -29.17 36.43 -1.97
C THR A 559 -28.44 37.63 -1.35
N ALA A 560 -28.49 37.79 -0.03
CA ALA A 560 -27.83 38.89 0.67
C ALA A 560 -27.39 38.55 2.10
N VAL A 561 -26.28 39.17 2.52
CA VAL A 561 -25.83 39.22 3.92
C VAL A 561 -26.10 40.63 4.45
N GLY A 562 -26.95 40.76 5.48
CA GLY A 562 -27.37 42.05 6.02
C GLY A 562 -26.27 42.82 6.76
N ASP A 563 -26.55 44.11 7.04
CA ASP A 563 -25.65 44.98 7.79
C ASP A 563 -25.31 44.37 9.17
N LEU A 564 -24.03 44.46 9.57
CA LEU A 564 -23.54 43.99 10.87
C LEU A 564 -23.79 42.47 11.15
N ALA A 565 -24.11 41.66 10.14
CA ALA A 565 -24.61 40.28 10.33
C ALA A 565 -23.69 39.39 11.18
N PHE A 566 -22.36 39.46 10.98
CA PHE A 566 -21.32 38.71 11.71
C PHE A 566 -20.32 39.66 12.41
N TYR A 567 -20.73 40.90 12.69
CA TYR A 567 -19.91 41.89 13.38
C TYR A 567 -19.39 41.33 14.72
N GLY A 568 -18.07 41.32 14.92
CA GLY A 568 -17.45 40.84 16.16
C GLY A 568 -17.48 39.32 16.36
N CYS A 569 -17.68 38.51 15.31
CA CYS A 569 -17.50 37.05 15.38
C CYS A 569 -16.01 36.68 15.38
N TYR A 570 -15.31 36.95 16.49
CA TYR A 570 -13.85 36.83 16.60
C TYR A 570 -13.33 35.43 16.25
N GLY A 571 -14.06 34.37 16.61
CA GLY A 571 -13.73 32.96 16.38
C GLY A 571 -14.02 32.43 14.96
N LEU A 572 -14.66 33.21 14.08
CA LEU A 572 -15.11 32.75 12.76
C LEU A 572 -13.91 32.49 11.83
N LYS A 573 -13.61 31.22 11.57
CA LYS A 573 -12.38 30.81 10.86
C LYS A 573 -12.49 30.93 9.32
N ALA A 574 -13.69 30.72 8.80
CA ALA A 574 -14.05 30.82 7.39
C ALA A 574 -15.56 31.03 7.26
N ILE A 575 -15.98 31.63 6.14
CA ILE A 575 -17.37 31.60 5.70
C ILE A 575 -17.42 31.41 4.18
N TYR A 576 -18.28 30.50 3.73
CA TYR A 576 -18.52 30.26 2.31
C TYR A 576 -19.80 30.99 1.90
N LEU A 577 -19.66 32.03 1.09
CA LEU A 577 -20.80 32.76 0.53
C LEU A 577 -21.36 31.99 -0.68
N PRO A 578 -22.65 31.61 -0.68
CA PRO A 578 -23.27 30.93 -1.82
C PRO A 578 -23.22 31.74 -3.12
N SER A 579 -23.18 31.05 -4.27
CA SER A 579 -23.17 31.67 -5.61
C SER A 579 -24.44 32.44 -6.00
N SER A 580 -25.43 32.48 -5.11
CA SER A 580 -26.63 33.31 -5.17
C SER A 580 -26.45 34.68 -4.50
N VAL A 581 -25.41 34.89 -3.69
CA VAL A 581 -25.21 36.14 -2.92
C VAL A 581 -24.81 37.27 -3.86
N VAL A 582 -25.64 38.32 -3.90
CA VAL A 582 -25.42 39.53 -4.71
C VAL A 582 -24.89 40.69 -3.86
N MET A 583 -25.24 40.73 -2.57
CA MET A 583 -24.99 41.86 -1.68
C MET A 583 -24.39 41.42 -0.34
N VAL A 584 -23.29 42.08 0.04
CA VAL A 584 -22.72 42.04 1.40
C VAL A 584 -22.91 43.41 2.05
N GLY A 585 -23.62 43.47 3.17
CA GLY A 585 -23.97 44.70 3.88
C GLY A 585 -22.80 45.43 4.53
N ASN A 586 -23.09 46.61 5.07
CA ASN A 586 -22.13 47.43 5.80
C ASN A 586 -21.69 46.71 7.08
N TYR A 587 -20.40 46.74 7.40
CA TYR A 587 -19.81 46.10 8.57
C TYR A 587 -20.12 44.60 8.73
N ALA A 588 -20.54 43.91 7.66
CA ALA A 588 -21.10 42.56 7.74
C ALA A 588 -20.19 41.54 8.45
N PHE A 589 -18.87 41.62 8.25
CA PHE A 589 -17.85 40.76 8.85
C PHE A 589 -16.78 41.55 9.63
N TRP A 590 -17.11 42.77 10.05
CA TRP A 590 -16.18 43.62 10.80
C TRP A 590 -15.66 42.88 12.03
N GLY A 591 -14.33 42.83 12.20
CA GLY A 591 -13.70 42.19 13.34
C GLY A 591 -13.77 40.65 13.36
N CYS A 592 -13.97 39.97 12.24
CA CYS A 592 -13.80 38.51 12.15
C CYS A 592 -12.29 38.15 12.18
N GLN A 593 -11.67 38.33 13.35
CA GLN A 593 -10.20 38.39 13.50
C GLN A 593 -9.48 37.09 13.16
N THR A 594 -10.11 35.92 13.33
CA THR A 594 -9.51 34.61 13.00
C THR A 594 -9.83 34.11 11.60
N MET A 595 -10.62 34.86 10.80
CA MET A 595 -11.00 34.46 9.45
C MET A 595 -9.79 34.49 8.52
N LYS A 596 -9.35 33.30 8.06
CA LYS A 596 -8.13 33.16 7.23
C LYS A 596 -8.38 33.25 5.74
N ILE A 597 -9.54 32.75 5.31
CA ILE A 597 -9.94 32.59 3.92
C ILE A 597 -11.30 33.27 3.74
N LEU A 598 -11.44 34.02 2.65
CA LEU A 598 -12.68 34.63 2.21
C LEU A 598 -12.93 34.25 0.74
N ASP A 599 -14.07 33.61 0.44
CA ASP A 599 -14.49 33.31 -0.93
C ASP A 599 -15.67 34.22 -1.31
N ILE A 600 -15.46 35.06 -2.33
CA ILE A 600 -16.41 36.07 -2.81
C ILE A 600 -16.94 35.58 -4.17
N PRO A 601 -18.17 35.05 -4.25
CA PRO A 601 -18.70 34.46 -5.47
C PRO A 601 -18.90 35.51 -6.57
N ALA A 602 -18.90 35.04 -7.82
CA ALA A 602 -18.95 35.90 -9.01
C ALA A 602 -20.26 36.72 -9.14
N SER A 603 -21.28 36.36 -8.36
CA SER A 603 -22.57 37.02 -8.22
C SER A 603 -22.53 38.32 -7.41
N VAL A 604 -21.51 38.53 -6.57
CA VAL A 604 -21.44 39.69 -5.67
C VAL A 604 -21.18 40.96 -6.48
N THR A 605 -22.16 41.85 -6.52
CA THR A 605 -22.04 43.17 -7.19
C THR A 605 -21.93 44.33 -6.20
N PHE A 606 -22.22 44.11 -4.91
CA PHE A 606 -22.11 45.12 -3.87
C PHE A 606 -21.47 44.57 -2.59
N ILE A 607 -20.49 45.31 -2.05
CA ILE A 607 -19.87 45.09 -0.74
C ILE A 607 -19.90 46.42 0.00
N GLY A 608 -20.54 46.47 1.17
CA GLY A 608 -20.76 47.71 1.94
C GLY A 608 -19.54 48.28 2.65
N HIS A 609 -19.71 49.47 3.23
CA HIS A 609 -18.69 50.16 4.03
C HIS A 609 -18.14 49.24 5.12
N GLN A 610 -16.81 49.19 5.25
CA GLN A 610 -16.11 48.43 6.30
C GLN A 610 -16.52 46.96 6.45
N ALA A 611 -17.05 46.34 5.39
CA ALA A 611 -17.61 44.98 5.44
C ALA A 611 -16.62 43.92 5.97
N PHE A 612 -15.31 44.06 5.67
CA PHE A 612 -14.25 43.13 6.10
C PHE A 612 -13.14 43.83 6.89
N SER A 613 -13.41 44.98 7.53
CA SER A 613 -12.40 45.67 8.34
C SER A 613 -12.00 44.85 9.58
N TYR A 614 -10.75 44.98 10.03
CA TYR A 614 -10.21 44.31 11.22
C TYR A 614 -10.21 42.76 11.14
N CYS A 615 -10.25 42.18 9.94
CA CYS A 615 -10.06 40.75 9.70
C CYS A 615 -8.56 40.41 9.64
N TRP A 616 -7.85 40.54 10.75
CA TRP A 616 -6.37 40.51 10.79
C TRP A 616 -5.72 39.20 10.29
N ALA A 617 -6.36 38.04 10.47
CA ALA A 617 -5.84 36.75 9.99
C ALA A 617 -6.06 36.48 8.49
N LEU A 618 -6.79 37.37 7.78
CA LEU A 618 -7.19 37.17 6.40
C LEU A 618 -5.97 37.24 5.48
N ASN A 619 -5.55 36.07 5.00
CA ASN A 619 -4.33 35.90 4.20
C ASN A 619 -4.60 35.35 2.79
N SER A 620 -5.82 34.93 2.50
CA SER A 620 -6.25 34.44 1.18
C SER A 620 -7.67 34.94 0.88
N ILE A 621 -7.83 35.64 -0.24
CA ILE A 621 -9.14 36.08 -0.75
C ILE A 621 -9.32 35.48 -2.13
N PHE A 622 -10.39 34.72 -2.35
CA PHE A 622 -10.80 34.23 -3.65
C PHE A 622 -11.92 35.12 -4.18
N ALA A 623 -11.59 36.05 -5.08
CA ALA A 623 -12.61 36.82 -5.77
C ALA A 623 -12.96 36.08 -7.07
N ARG A 624 -14.18 35.55 -7.18
CA ARG A 624 -14.57 34.65 -8.29
C ARG A 624 -15.06 35.38 -9.55
N SER A 625 -15.24 36.69 -9.51
CA SER A 625 -15.69 37.49 -10.66
C SER A 625 -14.53 37.84 -11.59
N VAL A 626 -14.76 37.83 -12.90
CA VAL A 626 -13.78 38.30 -13.90
C VAL A 626 -13.58 39.82 -13.82
N ASN A 627 -14.60 40.55 -13.34
CA ASN A 627 -14.54 41.99 -13.10
C ASN A 627 -14.67 42.26 -11.59
N PRO A 628 -13.74 43.00 -10.97
CA PRO A 628 -13.81 43.31 -9.54
C PRO A 628 -15.14 44.02 -9.20
N PRO A 629 -15.80 43.66 -8.08
CA PRO A 629 -16.92 44.42 -7.55
C PRO A 629 -16.51 45.89 -7.29
N ASP A 630 -17.36 46.85 -7.66
CA ASP A 630 -17.07 48.27 -7.48
C ASP A 630 -17.10 48.65 -6.00
N LEU A 631 -15.94 49.08 -5.48
CA LEU A 631 -15.76 49.53 -4.09
C LEU A 631 -15.57 51.05 -3.98
N SER A 632 -15.74 51.82 -5.06
CA SER A 632 -15.52 53.28 -5.08
C SER A 632 -16.44 54.05 -4.12
N SER A 633 -17.69 53.56 -3.95
CA SER A 633 -18.66 54.11 -3.00
C SER A 633 -18.51 53.59 -1.57
N SER A 634 -17.87 52.43 -1.39
CA SER A 634 -17.75 51.73 -0.10
C SER A 634 -16.40 51.95 0.54
N SER A 635 -16.28 52.91 1.46
CA SER A 635 -15.04 53.20 2.16
C SER A 635 -14.54 52.04 3.05
N PHE A 636 -13.22 51.84 3.08
CA PHE A 636 -12.49 51.04 4.06
C PHE A 636 -12.86 49.55 4.14
N VAL A 637 -13.29 48.93 3.02
CA VAL A 637 -13.78 47.54 2.96
C VAL A 637 -12.79 46.55 3.60
N PHE A 638 -11.51 46.64 3.22
CA PHE A 638 -10.41 45.79 3.73
C PHE A 638 -9.44 46.58 4.63
N TYR A 639 -9.96 47.45 5.50
CA TYR A 639 -9.13 48.19 6.47
C TYR A 639 -8.56 47.25 7.56
N GLU A 640 -7.30 47.45 7.94
CA GLU A 640 -6.49 46.51 8.76
C GLU A 640 -6.29 45.08 8.20
N VAL A 641 -6.65 44.80 6.94
CA VAL A 641 -6.18 43.58 6.25
C VAL A 641 -4.78 43.86 5.69
N ASN A 642 -3.80 42.97 5.96
CA ASN A 642 -2.44 43.10 5.45
C ASN A 642 -2.40 42.75 3.94
N LYS A 643 -2.39 43.79 3.10
CA LYS A 643 -2.45 43.66 1.63
C LYS A 643 -1.11 43.31 0.97
N GLU A 644 -0.02 43.33 1.72
CA GLU A 644 1.30 42.92 1.25
C GLU A 644 1.45 41.39 1.29
N THR A 645 0.92 40.76 2.34
CA THR A 645 1.03 39.31 2.56
C THR A 645 -0.23 38.53 2.16
N CYS A 646 -1.40 39.17 2.14
CA CYS A 646 -2.65 38.53 1.73
C CYS A 646 -2.68 38.27 0.21
N LYS A 647 -2.86 37.00 -0.16
CA LYS A 647 -2.97 36.53 -1.55
C LYS A 647 -4.38 36.78 -2.08
N LEU A 648 -4.48 37.56 -3.14
CA LEU A 648 -5.74 37.81 -3.84
C LEU A 648 -5.81 36.91 -5.09
N TYR A 649 -6.57 35.82 -4.99
CA TYR A 649 -6.82 34.89 -6.08
C TYR A 649 -8.00 35.38 -6.94
N VAL A 650 -7.76 35.57 -8.23
CA VAL A 650 -8.72 36.09 -9.22
C VAL A 650 -8.84 35.15 -10.43
N PRO A 651 -9.93 35.17 -11.25
CA PRO A 651 -10.04 34.24 -12.38
C PRO A 651 -8.92 34.44 -13.40
N SER A 652 -8.57 33.38 -14.15
CA SER A 652 -7.50 33.46 -15.15
C SER A 652 -7.80 34.55 -16.18
N GLY A 653 -6.78 35.35 -16.51
CA GLY A 653 -6.85 36.51 -17.39
C GLY A 653 -7.39 37.80 -16.76
N SER A 654 -7.83 37.81 -15.50
CA SER A 654 -8.49 38.98 -14.88
C SER A 654 -7.57 39.90 -14.05
N GLN A 655 -6.30 39.55 -13.86
CA GLN A 655 -5.37 40.31 -13.00
C GLN A 655 -5.31 41.81 -13.32
N SER A 656 -5.36 42.16 -14.62
CA SER A 656 -5.36 43.54 -15.11
C SER A 656 -6.57 44.37 -14.66
N HIS A 657 -7.73 43.73 -14.49
CA HIS A 657 -8.94 44.39 -14.00
C HIS A 657 -8.79 44.73 -12.50
N TYR A 658 -8.32 43.76 -11.70
CA TYR A 658 -8.09 43.96 -10.26
C TYR A 658 -6.97 44.97 -9.97
N ALA A 659 -5.92 45.01 -10.79
CA ALA A 659 -4.81 45.96 -10.65
C ALA A 659 -5.20 47.44 -10.87
N THR A 660 -6.38 47.73 -11.43
CA THR A 660 -6.85 49.10 -11.68
C THR A 660 -8.06 49.53 -10.83
N ALA A 661 -8.78 48.58 -10.22
CA ALA A 661 -9.98 48.85 -9.45
C ALA A 661 -9.70 49.36 -8.03
N ASP A 662 -10.55 50.26 -7.53
CA ASP A 662 -10.37 50.87 -6.21
C ASP A 662 -10.40 49.85 -5.07
N GLN A 663 -9.49 50.04 -4.10
CA GLN A 663 -9.16 49.13 -2.98
C GLN A 663 -8.63 47.73 -3.36
N TRP A 664 -9.01 47.19 -4.53
CA TRP A 664 -8.45 45.94 -5.06
C TRP A 664 -6.98 46.11 -5.52
N LYS A 665 -6.68 47.24 -6.16
CA LYS A 665 -5.31 47.62 -6.59
C LYS A 665 -4.28 47.72 -5.46
N ASP A 666 -4.74 47.79 -4.20
CA ASP A 666 -3.89 47.91 -3.02
C ASP A 666 -3.32 46.54 -2.58
N PHE A 667 -3.81 45.42 -3.14
CA PHE A 667 -3.26 44.07 -2.89
C PHE A 667 -2.04 43.80 -3.77
N LEU A 668 -0.90 43.52 -3.13
CA LEU A 668 0.39 43.36 -3.84
C LEU A 668 0.63 41.94 -4.38
N ASN A 669 -0.13 40.95 -3.90
CA ASN A 669 0.05 39.54 -4.22
C ASN A 669 -1.19 38.98 -4.95
N VAL A 670 -1.44 39.49 -6.16
CA VAL A 670 -2.56 39.05 -7.02
C VAL A 670 -2.13 37.82 -7.81
N LEU A 671 -2.83 36.71 -7.61
CA LEU A 671 -2.57 35.42 -8.23
C LEU A 671 -3.78 34.99 -9.05
N GLU A 672 -3.57 34.19 -10.10
CA GLU A 672 -4.70 33.53 -10.75
C GLU A 672 -5.18 32.35 -9.90
N ILE A 673 -6.51 32.12 -9.87
CA ILE A 673 -7.10 30.93 -9.29
C ILE A 673 -6.55 29.70 -10.03
N PRO A 674 -5.99 28.71 -9.32
CA PRO A 674 -5.59 27.44 -9.94
C PRO A 674 -6.78 26.73 -10.59
N THR A 675 -6.57 26.24 -11.80
CA THR A 675 -7.54 25.52 -12.62
C THR A 675 -6.95 24.19 -13.04
N LEU A 676 -7.75 23.13 -13.00
CA LEU A 676 -7.39 21.81 -13.51
C LEU A 676 -8.67 21.15 -14.02
N GLU A 677 -8.71 20.92 -15.33
CA GLU A 677 -9.76 20.16 -16.00
C GLU A 677 -9.11 19.10 -16.89
N GLY A 678 -9.76 17.94 -16.99
CA GLY A 678 -9.35 16.87 -17.90
C GLY A 678 -10.52 16.43 -18.77
N SER A 679 -10.26 16.19 -20.05
CA SER A 679 -11.28 15.88 -21.06
C SER A 679 -10.81 14.79 -22.03
N PRO A 680 -11.65 13.80 -22.37
CA PRO A 680 -13.02 13.61 -21.89
C PRO A 680 -13.09 13.12 -20.43
N ALA A 681 -14.24 13.31 -19.78
CA ALA A 681 -14.49 12.86 -18.40
C ALA A 681 -14.62 11.33 -18.27
N GLU A 682 -14.90 10.65 -19.38
CA GLU A 682 -14.80 9.19 -19.51
C GLU A 682 -14.11 8.85 -20.83
N VAL A 683 -13.28 7.80 -20.84
CA VAL A 683 -12.57 7.34 -22.04
C VAL A 683 -12.58 5.81 -22.15
N GLY A 684 -12.83 5.31 -23.36
CA GLY A 684 -12.71 3.89 -23.69
C GLY A 684 -11.30 3.57 -24.19
N ILE A 685 -10.74 2.44 -23.76
CA ILE A 685 -9.44 1.93 -24.22
C ILE A 685 -9.58 0.51 -24.77
N GLY A 686 -8.81 0.19 -25.81
CA GLY A 686 -8.86 -1.12 -26.49
C GLY A 686 -8.48 -2.27 -25.57
N TYR A 687 -8.96 -3.48 -25.87
CA TYR A 687 -8.79 -4.67 -25.02
C TYR A 687 -7.42 -5.35 -25.14
N THR A 688 -6.58 -4.99 -26.13
CA THR A 688 -5.26 -5.58 -26.36
C THR A 688 -4.17 -4.89 -25.55
N THR A 689 -3.09 -5.62 -25.24
CA THR A 689 -1.90 -5.05 -24.58
C THR A 689 -1.28 -3.96 -25.44
N GLY A 690 -0.98 -2.81 -24.84
CA GLY A 690 -0.45 -1.64 -25.55
C GLY A 690 -1.52 -0.79 -26.22
N SER A 691 -2.82 -1.13 -26.06
CA SER A 691 -3.90 -0.20 -26.42
C SER A 691 -3.73 1.13 -25.68
N THR A 692 -3.91 2.22 -26.40
CA THR A 692 -3.76 3.58 -25.87
C THR A 692 -5.05 4.39 -25.96
N ALA A 693 -5.14 5.40 -25.10
CA ALA A 693 -6.14 6.46 -25.16
C ALA A 693 -5.52 7.78 -24.68
N SER A 694 -6.14 8.91 -24.99
CA SER A 694 -5.59 10.23 -24.67
C SER A 694 -6.59 11.11 -23.92
N ILE A 695 -6.10 11.82 -22.91
CA ILE A 695 -6.85 12.85 -22.16
C ILE A 695 -6.16 14.20 -22.37
N GLN A 696 -6.92 15.22 -22.72
CA GLN A 696 -6.44 16.61 -22.72
C GLN A 696 -6.55 17.19 -21.31
N ILE A 697 -5.46 17.74 -20.79
CA ILE A 697 -5.40 18.49 -19.55
C ILE A 697 -5.40 19.97 -19.89
N ALA A 698 -6.33 20.72 -19.30
CA ALA A 698 -6.33 22.17 -19.28
C ALA A 698 -6.01 22.63 -17.85
N SER A 699 -4.94 23.39 -17.68
CA SER A 699 -4.47 23.85 -16.37
C SER A 699 -3.62 25.12 -16.49
N ASN A 700 -3.69 25.99 -15.48
CA ASN A 700 -2.76 27.10 -15.26
C ASN A 700 -1.82 26.86 -14.05
N THR A 701 -1.77 25.64 -13.52
CA THR A 701 -0.99 25.25 -12.34
C THR A 701 -0.22 23.93 -12.58
N THR A 702 0.63 23.55 -11.63
CA THR A 702 1.26 22.22 -11.59
C THR A 702 0.27 21.16 -11.11
N TRP A 703 0.32 19.99 -11.72
CA TRP A 703 -0.63 18.90 -11.45
C TRP A 703 0.04 17.52 -11.49
N ASN A 704 -0.61 16.54 -10.85
CA ASN A 704 -0.26 15.13 -10.87
C ASN A 704 -1.45 14.30 -11.39
N ALA A 705 -1.16 13.15 -11.99
CA ALA A 705 -2.15 12.24 -12.56
C ALA A 705 -1.75 10.79 -12.26
N PHE A 706 -2.65 10.02 -11.63
CA PHE A 706 -2.42 8.60 -11.32
C PHE A 706 -3.68 7.77 -11.52
N SER A 707 -3.52 6.48 -11.83
CA SER A 707 -4.62 5.52 -11.82
C SER A 707 -4.67 4.77 -10.49
N ASP A 708 -5.88 4.41 -10.06
CA ASP A 708 -6.16 3.45 -8.99
C ASP A 708 -5.87 1.98 -9.38
N GLN A 709 -5.69 1.68 -10.67
CA GLN A 709 -5.53 0.32 -11.19
C GLN A 709 -4.13 0.04 -11.75
N PRO A 710 -3.49 -1.09 -11.39
CA PRO A 710 -2.14 -1.42 -11.85
C PRO A 710 -2.08 -1.84 -13.34
N TRP A 711 -3.22 -2.06 -13.99
CA TRP A 711 -3.28 -2.44 -15.40
C TRP A 711 -3.27 -1.24 -16.38
N LEU A 712 -3.35 -0.01 -15.85
CA LEU A 712 -3.42 1.25 -16.62
C LEU A 712 -2.26 2.18 -16.24
N MET A 713 -1.36 2.42 -17.19
CA MET A 713 -0.28 3.40 -17.05
C MET A 713 -0.74 4.78 -17.53
N VAL A 714 -0.39 5.82 -16.78
CA VAL A 714 -0.64 7.23 -17.12
C VAL A 714 0.71 7.90 -17.39
N THR A 715 0.86 8.61 -18.51
CA THR A 715 2.12 9.29 -18.86
C THR A 715 1.87 10.63 -19.57
N PRO A 716 2.50 11.74 -19.12
CA PRO A 716 3.31 11.86 -17.91
C PRO A 716 2.45 11.81 -16.64
N GLY A 717 3.00 11.27 -15.54
CA GLY A 717 2.30 11.21 -14.24
C GLY A 717 2.19 12.56 -13.51
N SER A 718 2.82 13.62 -14.05
CA SER A 718 2.73 14.98 -13.57
C SER A 718 3.12 15.98 -14.66
N GLY A 719 2.79 17.26 -14.47
CA GLY A 719 3.14 18.31 -15.41
C GLY A 719 2.79 19.71 -14.92
N ASN A 720 2.92 20.68 -15.83
CA ASN A 720 2.58 22.07 -15.61
C ASN A 720 1.90 22.62 -16.86
N GLY A 721 0.82 23.38 -16.68
CA GLY A 721 0.04 23.91 -17.80
C GLY A 721 -0.76 22.85 -18.55
N ASN A 722 -1.23 23.21 -19.76
CA ASN A 722 -1.97 22.31 -20.64
C ASN A 722 -1.07 21.21 -21.23
N THR A 723 -1.57 19.97 -21.33
CA THR A 723 -0.89 18.87 -22.02
C THR A 723 -1.86 17.79 -22.51
N THR A 724 -1.34 16.77 -23.18
CA THR A 724 -2.04 15.49 -23.39
C THR A 724 -1.44 14.40 -22.48
N LEU A 725 -2.26 13.74 -21.68
CA LEU A 725 -1.91 12.46 -21.05
C LEU A 725 -2.12 11.34 -22.06
N LEU A 726 -1.10 10.50 -22.23
CA LEU A 726 -1.21 9.20 -22.86
C LEU A 726 -1.51 8.14 -21.80
N LEU A 727 -2.57 7.39 -22.03
CA LEU A 727 -2.93 6.21 -21.27
C LEU A 727 -2.48 4.98 -22.04
N THR A 728 -1.87 4.01 -21.35
CA THR A 728 -1.47 2.73 -21.94
C THR A 728 -1.97 1.60 -21.07
N ALA A 729 -2.80 0.72 -21.61
CA ALA A 729 -3.35 -0.43 -20.87
C ALA A 729 -2.64 -1.74 -21.22
N SER A 730 -2.48 -2.61 -20.22
CA SER A 730 -2.31 -4.04 -20.48
C SER A 730 -3.60 -4.64 -21.06
N GLY A 731 -3.51 -5.79 -21.74
CA GLY A 731 -4.70 -6.44 -22.30
C GLY A 731 -5.69 -6.86 -21.21
N ASN A 732 -6.98 -6.88 -21.52
CA ASN A 732 -8.03 -7.31 -20.58
C ASN A 732 -8.17 -8.84 -20.61
N PRO A 733 -7.80 -9.59 -19.54
CA PRO A 733 -7.89 -11.05 -19.50
C PRO A 733 -9.27 -11.54 -19.01
N PHE A 734 -10.24 -10.64 -18.83
CA PHE A 734 -11.56 -10.91 -18.25
C PHE A 734 -12.68 -10.80 -19.29
N LYS A 735 -13.77 -11.53 -19.06
CA LYS A 735 -14.97 -11.53 -19.90
C LYS A 735 -15.91 -10.34 -19.68
N THR A 736 -15.60 -9.51 -18.68
CA THR A 736 -16.36 -8.30 -18.34
C THR A 736 -15.55 -7.06 -18.71
N VAL A 737 -16.26 -5.95 -18.93
CA VAL A 737 -15.64 -4.62 -18.88
C VAL A 737 -14.92 -4.47 -17.54
N ARG A 738 -13.71 -3.91 -17.56
CA ARG A 738 -13.02 -3.47 -16.34
C ARG A 738 -12.85 -1.95 -16.36
N THR A 739 -12.89 -1.34 -15.18
CA THR A 739 -12.89 0.11 -15.01
C THR A 739 -11.72 0.56 -14.15
N ALA A 740 -11.15 1.71 -14.48
CA ALA A 740 -10.20 2.43 -13.66
C ALA A 740 -10.65 3.89 -13.50
N THR A 741 -10.17 4.54 -12.45
CA THR A 741 -10.31 5.97 -12.20
C THR A 741 -8.94 6.61 -12.27
N ILE A 742 -8.77 7.57 -13.17
CA ILE A 742 -7.61 8.47 -13.13
C ILE A 742 -7.97 9.63 -12.21
N THR A 743 -7.14 9.87 -11.20
CA THR A 743 -7.26 11.03 -10.31
C THR A 743 -6.23 12.09 -10.73
N LEU A 744 -6.72 13.27 -11.06
CA LEU A 744 -5.94 14.47 -11.34
C LEU A 744 -5.94 15.35 -10.08
N THR A 745 -4.77 15.79 -9.62
CA THR A 745 -4.63 16.66 -8.45
C THR A 745 -3.75 17.86 -8.75
N ALA A 746 -4.07 19.02 -8.16
CA ALA A 746 -3.23 20.21 -8.15
C ALA A 746 -3.39 20.95 -6.81
N GLU A 747 -2.38 21.73 -6.43
CA GLU A 747 -2.49 22.56 -5.23
C GLU A 747 -3.60 23.61 -5.41
N GLY A 748 -4.52 23.70 -4.45
CA GLY A 748 -5.65 24.64 -4.48
C GLY A 748 -6.81 24.25 -5.40
N VAL A 749 -6.82 23.05 -6.00
CA VAL A 749 -7.94 22.55 -6.81
C VAL A 749 -8.50 21.25 -6.22
N ASN A 750 -9.83 21.14 -6.16
CA ASN A 750 -10.48 19.87 -5.81
C ASN A 750 -10.09 18.78 -6.83
N PRO A 751 -9.73 17.56 -6.40
CA PRO A 751 -9.35 16.48 -7.31
C PRO A 751 -10.41 16.23 -8.38
N LYS A 752 -9.96 16.03 -9.63
CA LYS A 752 -10.82 15.64 -10.75
C LYS A 752 -10.62 14.16 -11.04
N THR A 753 -11.69 13.46 -11.33
CA THR A 753 -11.66 12.04 -11.70
C THR A 753 -12.08 11.85 -13.14
N ILE A 754 -11.44 10.89 -13.81
CA ILE A 754 -11.78 10.47 -15.18
C ILE A 754 -11.99 8.96 -15.18
N GLY A 755 -13.17 8.53 -15.65
CA GLY A 755 -13.49 7.12 -15.80
C GLY A 755 -12.77 6.52 -17.01
N VAL A 756 -12.13 5.38 -16.84
CA VAL A 756 -11.53 4.63 -17.94
C VAL A 756 -12.20 3.27 -18.04
N THR A 757 -12.77 2.95 -19.19
CA THR A 757 -13.40 1.67 -19.47
C THR A 757 -12.54 0.88 -20.45
N GLN A 758 -12.19 -0.36 -20.09
CA GLN A 758 -11.56 -1.29 -21.03
C GLN A 758 -12.53 -2.42 -21.34
N LEU A 759 -12.85 -2.58 -22.62
CA LEU A 759 -13.74 -3.62 -23.10
C LEU A 759 -13.16 -5.03 -22.83
N PRO A 760 -14.01 -6.07 -22.71
CA PRO A 760 -13.53 -7.45 -22.69
C PRO A 760 -12.86 -7.82 -24.03
N ASN A 761 -11.92 -8.76 -23.96
CA ASN A 761 -11.32 -9.35 -25.16
C ASN A 761 -12.36 -10.23 -25.87
N PRO A 762 -12.75 -9.93 -27.12
CA PRO A 762 -13.77 -10.70 -27.84
C PRO A 762 -13.34 -12.15 -28.05
N LEU A 763 -14.32 -13.04 -28.09
CA LEU A 763 -14.12 -14.43 -28.46
C LEU A 763 -13.92 -14.51 -29.98
N GLU A 764 -12.72 -14.91 -30.41
CA GLU A 764 -12.38 -15.12 -31.81
C GLU A 764 -11.76 -16.50 -31.98
N ALA A 765 -12.23 -17.30 -32.94
CA ALA A 765 -11.67 -18.62 -33.20
C ALA A 765 -10.29 -18.48 -33.86
N GLY A 766 -9.27 -19.11 -33.26
CA GLY A 766 -7.91 -19.13 -33.79
C GLY A 766 -7.25 -20.46 -33.48
N PHE A 767 -6.48 -20.99 -34.42
CA PHE A 767 -5.74 -22.24 -34.22
C PHE A 767 -4.47 -22.34 -35.05
N SER A 768 -3.61 -23.29 -34.70
CA SER A 768 -2.48 -23.74 -35.50
C SER A 768 -2.42 -25.28 -35.57
N ALA A 769 -1.63 -25.80 -36.51
CA ALA A 769 -1.28 -27.21 -36.65
C ALA A 769 0.23 -27.43 -36.46
N SER A 770 0.62 -28.63 -36.02
CA SER A 770 2.03 -29.05 -35.91
C SER A 770 2.73 -29.16 -37.26
N SER A 771 1.99 -29.48 -38.33
CA SER A 771 2.46 -29.39 -39.72
C SER A 771 1.28 -29.29 -40.68
N VAL A 772 1.47 -28.52 -41.75
CA VAL A 772 0.50 -28.29 -42.84
C VAL A 772 0.84 -29.06 -44.13
N ASN A 773 2.05 -29.62 -44.26
CA ASN A 773 2.43 -30.53 -45.34
C ASN A 773 2.92 -31.85 -44.74
N ASN A 774 2.24 -32.94 -45.07
CA ASN A 774 2.37 -34.23 -44.39
C ASN A 774 2.38 -35.39 -45.41
N CYS A 775 2.64 -36.61 -44.94
CA CYS A 775 2.37 -37.81 -45.72
C CYS A 775 0.97 -38.38 -45.37
N PRO A 776 0.32 -39.12 -46.29
CA PRO A 776 -0.80 -39.97 -45.92
C PRO A 776 -0.36 -40.96 -44.83
N GLY A 777 -1.11 -40.98 -43.72
CA GLY A 777 -0.81 -41.73 -42.50
C GLY A 777 -0.25 -40.87 -41.35
N SER A 778 -0.01 -39.57 -41.55
CA SER A 778 0.51 -38.68 -40.49
C SER A 778 -0.56 -38.23 -39.49
N TYR A 779 -0.16 -38.13 -38.22
CA TYR A 779 -0.94 -37.45 -37.18
C TYR A 779 -0.57 -35.96 -37.11
N VAL A 780 -1.58 -35.09 -37.21
CA VAL A 780 -1.44 -33.63 -37.07
C VAL A 780 -2.04 -33.21 -35.72
N ALA A 781 -1.23 -32.56 -34.88
CA ALA A 781 -1.69 -32.00 -33.62
C ALA A 781 -2.16 -30.55 -33.85
N PHE A 782 -3.36 -30.21 -33.38
CA PHE A 782 -3.93 -28.88 -33.46
C PHE A 782 -3.91 -28.21 -32.09
N ALA A 783 -3.58 -26.92 -32.07
CA ALA A 783 -3.58 -26.10 -30.88
C ALA A 783 -4.61 -24.96 -31.00
N ASP A 784 -5.45 -24.83 -29.98
CA ASP A 784 -6.34 -23.68 -29.80
C ASP A 784 -5.53 -22.44 -29.43
N LEU A 785 -5.71 -21.38 -30.22
CA LEU A 785 -5.12 -20.05 -30.03
C LEU A 785 -6.20 -18.98 -29.81
N SER A 786 -7.46 -19.38 -29.58
CA SER A 786 -8.62 -18.49 -29.53
C SER A 786 -8.57 -17.51 -28.34
N PRO A 787 -8.50 -16.18 -28.55
CA PRO A 787 -8.65 -15.20 -27.48
C PRO A 787 -10.06 -15.25 -26.84
N GLY A 788 -10.25 -14.53 -25.72
CA GLY A 788 -11.55 -14.40 -25.04
C GLY A 788 -11.91 -15.53 -24.04
N LYS A 789 -11.03 -16.52 -23.84
CA LYS A 789 -11.23 -17.68 -22.93
C LYS A 789 -12.47 -18.52 -23.32
N PRO A 790 -12.42 -19.27 -24.45
CA PRO A 790 -13.47 -20.23 -24.81
C PRO A 790 -13.79 -21.20 -23.66
N LEU A 791 -15.05 -21.66 -23.60
CA LEU A 791 -15.50 -22.72 -22.68
C LEU A 791 -15.80 -24.04 -23.39
N SER A 792 -15.92 -24.02 -24.71
CA SER A 792 -16.22 -25.17 -25.55
C SER A 792 -15.62 -25.00 -26.94
N TRP A 793 -15.22 -26.12 -27.53
CA TRP A 793 -14.60 -26.23 -28.85
C TRP A 793 -15.40 -27.25 -29.66
N GLN A 794 -15.54 -26.97 -30.95
CA GLN A 794 -16.10 -27.87 -31.94
C GLN A 794 -15.25 -27.78 -33.20
N TRP A 795 -14.45 -28.81 -33.41
CA TRP A 795 -13.58 -28.95 -34.57
C TRP A 795 -14.23 -29.78 -35.68
N SER A 796 -13.89 -29.46 -36.92
CA SER A 796 -14.16 -30.28 -38.10
C SER A 796 -12.86 -30.42 -38.89
N PHE A 797 -12.53 -31.65 -39.27
CA PHE A 797 -11.33 -32.02 -40.02
C PHE A 797 -11.76 -32.77 -41.27
N GLU A 798 -11.70 -32.11 -42.43
CA GLU A 798 -11.99 -32.78 -43.70
C GLU A 798 -10.93 -33.87 -43.96
N GLY A 799 -11.34 -35.07 -44.38
CA GLY A 799 -10.40 -36.19 -44.60
C GLY A 799 -9.66 -36.72 -43.35
N GLY A 800 -9.83 -36.09 -42.18
CA GLY A 800 -9.21 -36.49 -40.92
C GLY A 800 -9.99 -37.58 -40.18
N SER A 801 -9.28 -38.36 -39.37
CA SER A 801 -9.83 -39.38 -38.47
C SER A 801 -9.35 -39.15 -37.04
N PRO A 802 -10.25 -38.86 -36.07
CA PRO A 802 -11.67 -38.60 -36.25
C PRO A 802 -11.94 -37.29 -37.02
N SER A 803 -13.02 -37.22 -37.79
CA SER A 803 -13.37 -36.06 -38.62
C SER A 803 -13.91 -34.86 -37.84
N SER A 804 -14.04 -34.97 -36.52
CA SER A 804 -14.45 -33.90 -35.61
C SER A 804 -13.95 -34.17 -34.19
N SER A 805 -13.87 -33.11 -33.37
CA SER A 805 -13.49 -33.22 -31.96
C SER A 805 -14.08 -32.08 -31.13
N SER A 806 -14.27 -32.30 -29.82
CA SER A 806 -14.58 -31.26 -28.83
C SER A 806 -13.45 -31.03 -27.82
N VAL A 807 -12.31 -31.68 -28.00
CA VAL A 807 -11.10 -31.47 -27.20
C VAL A 807 -10.45 -30.15 -27.61
N GLN A 808 -9.93 -29.38 -26.64
CA GLN A 808 -9.29 -28.08 -26.92
C GLN A 808 -8.12 -28.21 -27.91
N ASN A 809 -7.21 -29.16 -27.69
CA ASN A 809 -6.04 -29.41 -28.53
C ASN A 809 -6.06 -30.87 -29.05
N PRO A 810 -6.77 -31.17 -30.16
CA PRO A 810 -6.92 -32.53 -30.66
C PRO A 810 -5.73 -32.97 -31.55
N VAL A 811 -5.56 -34.28 -31.71
CA VAL A 811 -4.58 -34.88 -32.63
C VAL A 811 -5.33 -35.79 -33.61
N ILE A 812 -5.11 -35.59 -34.91
CA ILE A 812 -5.95 -36.14 -35.98
C ILE A 812 -5.10 -36.86 -37.03
N LEU A 813 -5.48 -38.08 -37.39
CA LEU A 813 -4.85 -38.87 -38.45
C LEU A 813 -5.38 -38.44 -39.82
N TYR A 814 -4.51 -38.20 -40.80
CA TYR A 814 -4.91 -38.01 -42.21
C TYR A 814 -4.35 -39.17 -43.03
N ASP A 815 -5.14 -40.20 -43.30
CA ASP A 815 -4.68 -41.47 -43.91
C ASP A 815 -4.71 -41.47 -45.45
N GLN A 816 -5.44 -40.55 -46.08
CA GLN A 816 -5.55 -40.43 -47.54
C GLN A 816 -4.74 -39.26 -48.09
N GLN A 817 -4.32 -39.38 -49.35
CA GLN A 817 -3.72 -38.28 -50.10
C GLN A 817 -4.78 -37.24 -50.49
N GLY A 818 -4.57 -35.97 -50.14
CA GLY A 818 -5.52 -34.89 -50.39
C GLY A 818 -5.08 -33.54 -49.82
N ILE A 819 -5.88 -32.52 -50.08
CA ILE A 819 -5.79 -31.20 -49.45
C ILE A 819 -7.12 -30.99 -48.71
N PHE A 820 -7.06 -30.50 -47.48
CA PHE A 820 -8.17 -30.61 -46.53
C PHE A 820 -8.39 -29.32 -45.75
N ASP A 821 -9.66 -28.92 -45.65
CA ASP A 821 -10.10 -27.80 -44.82
C ASP A 821 -10.14 -28.18 -43.32
N VAL A 822 -9.79 -27.21 -42.47
CA VAL A 822 -9.94 -27.35 -41.01
C VAL A 822 -10.79 -26.21 -40.48
N THR A 823 -11.81 -26.55 -39.68
CA THR A 823 -12.69 -25.58 -39.02
C THR A 823 -12.62 -25.73 -37.51
N LEU A 824 -12.47 -24.61 -36.79
CA LEU A 824 -12.70 -24.51 -35.36
C LEU A 824 -13.86 -23.55 -35.09
N THR A 825 -14.90 -24.03 -34.41
CA THR A 825 -15.88 -23.18 -33.73
C THR A 825 -15.61 -23.20 -32.23
N VAL A 826 -15.51 -22.02 -31.62
CA VAL A 826 -15.45 -21.87 -30.16
C VAL A 826 -16.65 -21.11 -29.62
N SER A 827 -17.09 -21.45 -28.41
CA SER A 827 -18.14 -20.71 -27.70
C SER A 827 -17.81 -20.50 -26.23
N ASP A 828 -18.22 -19.35 -25.70
CA ASP A 828 -18.18 -18.99 -24.28
C ASP A 828 -19.51 -19.24 -23.54
N GLY A 829 -20.50 -19.83 -24.22
CA GLY A 829 -21.86 -20.06 -23.70
C GLY A 829 -22.86 -18.92 -23.99
N THR A 830 -22.42 -17.79 -24.54
CA THR A 830 -23.27 -16.65 -24.94
C THR A 830 -23.02 -16.19 -26.37
N THR A 831 -21.78 -16.26 -26.83
CA THR A 831 -21.35 -15.96 -28.19
C THR A 831 -20.56 -17.14 -28.76
N SER A 832 -20.40 -17.16 -30.08
CA SER A 832 -19.61 -18.16 -30.79
C SER A 832 -18.83 -17.51 -31.92
N SER A 833 -17.59 -17.94 -32.11
CA SER A 833 -16.77 -17.56 -33.27
C SER A 833 -16.33 -18.82 -34.01
N THR A 834 -16.16 -18.72 -35.32
CA THR A 834 -15.79 -19.83 -36.19
C THR A 834 -14.74 -19.37 -37.18
N LEU A 835 -13.64 -20.12 -37.27
CA LEU A 835 -12.59 -19.95 -38.26
C LEU A 835 -12.50 -21.23 -39.08
N THR A 836 -12.57 -21.10 -40.40
CA THR A 836 -12.17 -22.15 -41.34
C THR A 836 -10.90 -21.69 -42.05
N LEU A 837 -9.86 -22.52 -41.99
CA LEU A 837 -8.69 -22.39 -42.87
C LEU A 837 -8.87 -23.41 -43.98
N ASN A 838 -9.11 -22.90 -45.20
CA ASN A 838 -9.26 -23.74 -46.38
C ASN A 838 -7.89 -24.23 -46.87
N ASP A 839 -7.84 -25.38 -47.52
CA ASP A 839 -6.63 -26.02 -48.05
C ASP A 839 -5.49 -26.18 -47.00
N TYR A 840 -5.84 -26.24 -45.71
CA TYR A 840 -4.88 -26.02 -44.62
C TYR A 840 -3.98 -27.23 -44.31
N VAL A 841 -4.47 -28.46 -44.48
CA VAL A 841 -3.64 -29.67 -44.35
C VAL A 841 -3.49 -30.32 -45.72
N ASN A 842 -2.25 -30.50 -46.16
CA ASN A 842 -1.90 -31.10 -47.43
C ASN A 842 -1.13 -32.40 -47.22
N THR A 843 -1.59 -33.50 -47.82
CA THR A 843 -0.95 -34.82 -47.73
C THR A 843 -0.56 -35.30 -49.13
N ARG A 844 0.75 -35.50 -49.36
CA ARG A 844 1.28 -35.85 -50.69
C ARG A 844 2.64 -36.52 -50.63
N PHE A 845 2.84 -37.52 -51.49
CA PHE A 845 4.13 -38.19 -51.67
C PHE A 845 5.04 -37.36 -52.58
N GLN A 846 6.35 -37.31 -52.28
CA GLN A 846 7.35 -36.65 -53.12
C GLN A 846 8.63 -37.49 -53.19
N LYS A 847 9.12 -37.72 -54.42
CA LYS A 847 10.23 -38.64 -54.70
C LYS A 847 11.56 -37.88 -54.78
N ILE A 848 12.56 -38.35 -54.03
CA ILE A 848 13.96 -37.91 -54.09
C ILE A 848 14.84 -39.12 -54.33
N SER A 849 15.74 -39.00 -55.30
CA SER A 849 16.77 -39.98 -55.62
C SER A 849 18.11 -39.58 -54.99
N LEU A 850 18.85 -40.57 -54.48
CA LEU A 850 20.19 -40.38 -53.94
C LEU A 850 21.21 -41.13 -54.80
N GLU A 851 22.35 -40.51 -55.07
CA GLU A 851 23.52 -41.13 -55.67
C GLU A 851 24.73 -40.92 -54.76
N ALA A 852 25.09 -41.91 -53.95
CA ALA A 852 26.21 -41.80 -53.01
C ALA A 852 27.14 -43.01 -53.05
N VAL A 853 28.42 -42.78 -52.71
CA VAL A 853 29.46 -43.82 -52.65
C VAL A 853 30.29 -43.62 -51.38
N ILE A 854 30.56 -44.69 -50.63
CA ILE A 854 31.27 -44.69 -49.34
C ILE A 854 32.16 -45.95 -49.21
N PHE A 855 33.31 -45.84 -48.54
CA PHE A 855 34.07 -47.01 -48.09
C PHE A 855 33.91 -47.17 -46.57
N LEU A 856 33.37 -48.31 -46.12
CA LEU A 856 33.46 -48.73 -44.72
C LEU A 856 34.61 -49.73 -44.59
N GLU A 857 35.42 -49.62 -43.53
CA GLU A 857 36.48 -50.59 -43.29
C GLU A 857 35.87 -51.99 -43.10
N GLY A 858 36.42 -53.00 -43.78
CA GLY A 858 35.77 -54.31 -43.94
C GLY A 858 34.99 -54.52 -45.24
N ALA A 859 34.82 -53.45 -46.03
CA ALA A 859 34.30 -53.49 -47.40
C ALA A 859 35.15 -52.66 -48.38
N LEU A 860 36.48 -52.91 -48.46
CA LEU A 860 37.23 -52.86 -49.73
C LEU A 860 38.67 -53.39 -49.68
N ILE A 861 39.22 -53.55 -50.89
CA ILE A 861 40.51 -54.15 -51.24
C ILE A 861 41.64 -53.12 -51.09
N ASP A 862 42.77 -53.50 -50.49
CA ASP A 862 44.02 -52.71 -50.57
C ASP A 862 44.57 -52.74 -52.03
N PRO A 863 44.68 -51.59 -52.72
CA PRO A 863 45.22 -51.55 -54.09
C PRO A 863 46.74 -51.76 -54.17
N SER A 864 47.44 -51.85 -53.04
CA SER A 864 48.90 -51.65 -52.95
C SER A 864 49.69 -52.77 -52.27
N SER A 865 49.08 -53.69 -51.53
CA SER A 865 49.77 -54.85 -50.94
C SER A 865 48.99 -56.16 -51.08
N SER A 866 49.71 -57.24 -51.41
CA SER A 866 49.12 -58.56 -51.68
C SER A 866 48.80 -59.37 -50.40
N ALA A 867 48.34 -58.69 -49.34
CA ALA A 867 47.96 -59.31 -48.08
C ALA A 867 46.43 -59.53 -48.04
N THR A 868 46.02 -60.77 -48.29
CA THR A 868 44.60 -61.16 -48.42
C THR A 868 43.85 -61.17 -47.09
N TYR A 869 42.97 -60.19 -46.87
CA TYR A 869 41.77 -60.37 -46.04
C TYR A 869 40.66 -60.98 -46.91
N VAL A 870 40.16 -62.17 -46.53
CA VAL A 870 39.29 -63.01 -47.40
C VAL A 870 37.86 -63.16 -46.85
N GLN A 871 37.50 -62.40 -45.81
CA GLN A 871 36.13 -62.30 -45.33
C GLN A 871 35.63 -60.87 -45.61
N PRO A 872 34.70 -60.67 -46.57
CA PRO A 872 33.89 -59.46 -46.59
C PRO A 872 33.14 -59.36 -45.26
N MET A 873 32.93 -58.16 -44.72
CA MET A 873 31.95 -58.00 -43.65
C MET A 873 30.62 -58.59 -44.10
N ARG A 874 30.16 -59.60 -43.37
CA ARG A 874 28.88 -60.27 -43.56
C ARG A 874 28.24 -60.43 -42.20
N THR A 875 27.07 -59.85 -42.04
CA THR A 875 26.22 -60.21 -40.92
C THR A 875 25.80 -61.67 -41.09
N THR A 876 26.32 -62.56 -40.24
CA THR A 876 25.88 -63.95 -40.25
C THR A 876 24.60 -64.04 -39.43
N LEU A 877 23.49 -64.39 -40.09
CA LEU A 877 22.21 -64.60 -39.43
C LEU A 877 22.30 -65.79 -38.45
N ASN A 878 21.54 -65.73 -37.37
CA ASN A 878 21.44 -66.80 -36.39
C ASN A 878 20.71 -68.03 -36.98
N GLY A 879 20.63 -69.13 -36.21
CA GLY A 879 19.99 -70.38 -36.64
C GLY A 879 18.47 -70.30 -36.93
N LEU A 880 17.85 -69.13 -36.79
CA LEU A 880 16.46 -68.83 -37.15
C LEU A 880 16.34 -67.88 -38.37
N GLY A 881 17.46 -67.50 -39.00
CA GLY A 881 17.49 -66.56 -40.12
C GLY A 881 17.34 -65.09 -39.73
N MET A 882 17.69 -64.73 -38.48
CA MET A 882 17.54 -63.37 -37.94
C MET A 882 18.88 -62.77 -37.52
N LEU A 883 18.96 -61.47 -37.26
CA LEU A 883 20.20 -60.83 -36.80
C LEU A 883 20.69 -61.43 -35.46
N PRO A 884 22.01 -61.50 -35.20
CA PRO A 884 22.54 -61.91 -33.91
C PRO A 884 21.91 -61.12 -32.75
N GLY A 885 21.26 -61.82 -31.80
CA GLY A 885 20.56 -61.23 -30.67
C GLY A 885 19.02 -61.14 -30.79
N GLN A 886 18.43 -61.46 -31.95
CA GLN A 886 16.96 -61.52 -32.11
C GLN A 886 16.40 -62.92 -31.83
N THR A 887 15.20 -62.99 -31.26
CA THR A 887 14.41 -64.24 -31.10
C THR A 887 12.97 -64.02 -31.57
N CYS A 888 12.23 -65.11 -31.81
CA CYS A 888 10.85 -65.06 -32.30
C CYS A 888 9.91 -65.73 -31.30
N ASP A 889 9.04 -64.94 -30.67
CA ASP A 889 7.99 -65.41 -29.74
C ASP A 889 6.62 -64.99 -30.27
N GLU A 890 5.70 -65.97 -30.40
CA GLU A 890 4.31 -65.80 -30.82
C GLU A 890 4.09 -64.97 -32.11
N GLY A 891 5.07 -64.97 -33.02
CA GLY A 891 5.01 -64.25 -34.30
C GLY A 891 5.47 -62.80 -34.24
N ASN A 892 5.99 -62.33 -33.10
CA ASN A 892 6.66 -61.04 -32.97
C ASN A 892 8.17 -61.22 -32.75
N ILE A 893 8.95 -60.25 -33.24
CA ILE A 893 10.41 -60.23 -33.11
C ILE A 893 10.79 -59.61 -31.76
N GLY A 894 11.43 -60.40 -30.90
CA GLY A 894 11.97 -59.97 -29.60
C GLY A 894 13.37 -59.35 -29.74
N TYR A 895 13.59 -58.21 -29.07
CA TYR A 895 14.79 -57.38 -29.19
C TYR A 895 15.92 -57.74 -28.21
N ALA A 896 17.14 -57.32 -28.57
CA ALA A 896 18.39 -57.49 -27.83
C ALA A 896 18.58 -56.50 -26.64
N PRO A 897 19.60 -56.71 -25.77
CA PRO A 897 19.79 -56.00 -24.48
C PRO A 897 20.16 -54.49 -24.56
N PRO A 898 20.37 -53.80 -23.42
CA PRO A 898 20.81 -52.39 -23.39
C PRO A 898 22.22 -52.21 -23.98
N GLY A 899 22.40 -51.18 -24.81
CA GLY A 899 23.69 -50.84 -25.42
C GLY A 899 23.64 -50.41 -26.90
N GLN A 900 22.53 -50.67 -27.61
CA GLN A 900 22.37 -50.29 -29.01
C GLN A 900 21.41 -49.08 -29.18
N PRO A 901 21.73 -48.09 -30.04
CA PRO A 901 21.03 -46.80 -30.07
C PRO A 901 19.71 -46.77 -30.84
N TYR A 902 19.41 -47.75 -31.69
CA TYR A 902 18.23 -47.72 -32.57
C TYR A 902 17.12 -48.70 -32.13
N LYS A 903 15.97 -48.18 -31.68
CA LYS A 903 14.80 -48.97 -31.21
C LYS A 903 13.44 -48.53 -31.81
N ALA A 904 13.45 -47.78 -32.92
CA ALA A 904 12.24 -47.32 -33.60
C ALA A 904 12.46 -47.23 -35.13
N GLU A 905 11.42 -46.85 -35.88
CA GLU A 905 11.50 -46.50 -37.31
C GLU A 905 12.68 -45.53 -37.59
N PRO A 906 13.39 -45.65 -38.73
CA PRO A 906 13.00 -46.37 -39.96
C PRO A 906 13.48 -47.83 -40.05
N TRP A 907 14.10 -48.39 -39.00
CA TRP A 907 14.63 -49.76 -39.01
C TRP A 907 13.56 -50.86 -38.99
N LEU A 908 12.29 -50.49 -38.89
CA LEU A 908 11.12 -51.37 -39.01
C LEU A 908 10.81 -51.70 -40.49
N TYR A 909 11.74 -52.42 -41.13
CA TYR A 909 11.50 -53.02 -42.43
C TYR A 909 10.49 -54.17 -42.29
N MET A 910 9.27 -53.96 -42.81
CA MET A 910 8.17 -54.95 -42.78
C MET A 910 8.26 -56.02 -43.89
N GLY A 911 9.33 -56.03 -44.70
CA GLY A 911 9.55 -57.06 -45.70
C GLY A 911 10.22 -58.29 -45.08
N ALA A 912 9.89 -59.48 -45.58
CA ALA A 912 10.63 -60.69 -45.21
C ALA A 912 12.02 -60.66 -45.88
N GLU A 913 13.10 -60.63 -45.09
CA GLU A 913 14.44 -60.89 -45.62
C GLU A 913 14.48 -62.31 -46.23
N GLY A 914 15.04 -62.40 -47.44
CA GLY A 914 14.92 -63.59 -48.27
C GLY A 914 15.68 -64.79 -47.70
N ASN A 915 15.02 -65.95 -47.69
CA ASN A 915 15.70 -67.22 -47.41
C ASN A 915 16.81 -67.51 -48.44
N ALA A 916 17.97 -67.93 -47.92
CA ALA A 916 19.16 -68.46 -48.62
C ALA A 916 20.14 -67.45 -49.28
N PHE A 917 21.21 -67.11 -48.53
CA PHE A 917 22.55 -66.98 -49.11
C PHE A 917 23.66 -67.63 -48.26
N ASP A 918 23.48 -68.91 -47.95
CA ASP A 918 24.60 -69.85 -47.83
C ASP A 918 24.60 -70.69 -49.13
N PRO A 919 25.72 -70.83 -49.87
CA PRO A 919 25.84 -71.82 -50.96
C PRO A 919 25.89 -73.27 -50.42
N GLY A 920 24.86 -73.63 -49.65
CA GLY A 920 24.61 -74.94 -49.06
C GLY A 920 23.36 -75.66 -49.60
N THR A 921 22.45 -75.00 -50.35
CA THR A 921 21.54 -75.53 -51.41
C THR A 921 20.40 -74.56 -51.82
N SER A 922 19.97 -74.66 -53.10
CA SER A 922 18.76 -74.13 -53.79
C SER A 922 17.91 -72.98 -53.21
N MET A 923 17.74 -71.92 -54.03
CA MET A 923 16.88 -70.74 -53.82
C MET A 923 15.41 -70.92 -54.26
N ALA A 924 14.50 -70.17 -53.62
CA ALA A 924 13.25 -69.57 -54.14
C ALA A 924 12.55 -68.84 -52.95
N ASP A 925 11.92 -67.67 -53.06
CA ASP A 925 11.76 -66.67 -54.14
C ASP A 925 11.40 -65.32 -53.47
N GLY A 926 11.73 -64.14 -54.03
CA GLY A 926 11.19 -62.86 -53.53
C GLY A 926 12.09 -61.62 -53.60
N ALA A 927 13.19 -61.59 -52.84
CA ALA A 927 14.09 -60.42 -52.75
C ALA A 927 15.53 -60.81 -53.10
N VAL A 928 15.85 -60.80 -54.40
CA VAL A 928 17.20 -61.08 -54.91
C VAL A 928 18.02 -59.79 -54.90
N TYR A 929 18.65 -59.49 -53.76
CA TYR A 929 19.68 -58.45 -53.72
C TYR A 929 20.85 -58.84 -54.61
N SER A 930 21.48 -57.84 -55.25
CA SER A 930 22.66 -58.09 -56.09
C SER A 930 23.73 -58.83 -55.31
N PRO A 931 24.47 -59.79 -55.90
CA PRO A 931 25.65 -60.39 -55.27
C PRO A 931 26.79 -59.37 -55.05
N THR A 932 26.60 -58.11 -55.48
CA THR A 932 27.46 -56.97 -55.11
C THR A 932 27.03 -56.26 -53.83
N VAL A 933 25.92 -56.56 -53.17
CA VAL A 933 25.59 -56.00 -51.84
C VAL A 933 26.52 -56.59 -50.77
N VAL A 934 26.90 -55.80 -49.77
CA VAL A 934 27.66 -56.23 -48.57
C VAL A 934 26.88 -56.04 -47.27
N ASP A 935 26.15 -54.94 -47.13
CA ASP A 935 25.44 -54.61 -45.89
C ASP A 935 24.29 -53.61 -46.12
N TRP A 936 23.56 -53.31 -45.06
CA TRP A 936 22.54 -52.27 -44.99
C TRP A 936 23.09 -51.00 -44.31
N VAL A 937 22.72 -49.83 -44.84
CA VAL A 937 22.96 -48.53 -44.21
C VAL A 937 21.68 -47.72 -44.13
N LEU A 938 21.67 -46.74 -43.24
CA LEU A 938 20.67 -45.69 -43.19
C LEU A 938 21.27 -44.41 -43.76
N VAL A 939 20.45 -43.62 -44.45
CA VAL A 939 20.89 -42.38 -45.09
C VAL A 939 19.94 -41.26 -44.69
N SER A 940 20.47 -40.20 -44.09
CA SER A 940 19.71 -39.03 -43.66
C SER A 940 20.13 -37.76 -44.41
N LEU A 941 19.16 -36.85 -44.61
CA LEU A 941 19.36 -35.48 -45.07
C LEU A 941 19.14 -34.55 -43.88
N ARG A 942 20.14 -33.71 -43.61
CA ARG A 942 20.10 -32.67 -42.55
C ARG A 942 20.02 -31.30 -43.21
N SER A 943 19.27 -30.37 -42.61
CA SER A 943 19.21 -28.98 -43.11
C SER A 943 20.61 -28.35 -43.16
N GLY A 944 20.91 -27.64 -44.26
CA GLY A 944 22.12 -26.82 -44.42
C GLY A 944 22.00 -25.39 -43.91
N ASN A 945 20.88 -25.03 -43.26
CA ASN A 945 20.68 -23.71 -42.66
C ASN A 945 21.54 -23.54 -41.40
N PRO A 946 22.40 -22.50 -41.29
CA PRO A 946 23.27 -22.32 -40.12
C PRO A 946 22.58 -22.18 -38.76
N GLU A 947 21.28 -21.85 -38.75
CA GLU A 947 20.48 -21.64 -37.54
C GLU A 947 19.58 -22.84 -37.18
N ASP A 948 19.42 -23.84 -38.05
CA ASP A 948 18.57 -25.02 -37.83
C ASP A 948 19.06 -26.22 -38.66
N TYR A 949 19.52 -27.27 -37.97
CA TYR A 949 20.11 -28.49 -38.54
C TYR A 949 19.18 -29.72 -38.45
N ALA A 950 17.88 -29.52 -38.24
CA ALA A 950 16.90 -30.59 -38.10
C ALA A 950 16.96 -31.64 -39.23
N GLU A 951 16.56 -32.87 -38.90
CA GLU A 951 16.38 -33.96 -39.88
C GLU A 951 15.25 -33.63 -40.87
N GLN A 952 15.54 -33.84 -42.16
CA GLN A 952 14.62 -33.49 -43.27
C GLN A 952 14.12 -34.74 -44.00
N CYS A 953 14.90 -35.83 -43.92
CA CYS A 953 14.62 -37.12 -44.55
C CYS A 953 15.54 -38.17 -43.92
N ARG A 954 15.07 -39.42 -43.81
CA ARG A 954 15.89 -40.59 -43.41
C ARG A 954 15.35 -41.84 -44.12
N LYS A 955 16.22 -42.58 -44.80
CA LYS A 955 15.88 -43.70 -45.70
C LYS A 955 16.84 -44.88 -45.50
N ALA A 956 16.34 -46.11 -45.62
CA ALA A 956 17.18 -47.30 -45.71
C ALA A 956 17.78 -47.46 -47.11
N ALA A 957 19.01 -47.94 -47.20
CA ALA A 957 19.72 -48.19 -48.44
C ALA A 957 20.67 -49.39 -48.36
N LEU A 958 20.94 -50.00 -49.51
CA LEU A 958 21.88 -51.10 -49.69
C LEU A 958 23.29 -50.54 -49.93
N LEU A 959 24.29 -51.04 -49.20
CA LEU A 959 25.70 -50.79 -49.48
C LEU A 959 26.26 -51.89 -50.37
N HIS A 960 26.92 -51.51 -51.45
CA HIS A 960 27.58 -52.42 -52.40
C HIS A 960 29.10 -52.56 -52.15
N LYS A 961 29.70 -53.63 -52.68
CA LYS A 961 31.14 -54.00 -52.62
C LYS A 961 32.08 -52.96 -53.24
N ASP A 962 31.56 -52.11 -54.10
CA ASP A 962 32.22 -50.98 -54.75
C ASP A 962 31.97 -49.66 -54.01
N GLY A 963 31.29 -49.71 -52.85
CA GLY A 963 30.95 -48.57 -52.01
C GLY A 963 29.64 -47.87 -52.36
N ARG A 964 28.98 -48.22 -53.48
CA ARG A 964 27.76 -47.53 -53.92
C ARG A 964 26.60 -47.74 -52.95
N ILE A 965 25.82 -46.70 -52.72
CA ILE A 965 24.56 -46.69 -51.96
C ILE A 965 23.37 -46.77 -52.91
N GLU A 966 22.51 -47.78 -52.75
CA GLU A 966 21.27 -47.96 -53.50
C GLU A 966 20.05 -47.85 -52.56
N THR A 967 19.30 -46.75 -52.65
CA THR A 967 18.09 -46.52 -51.83
C THR A 967 16.96 -47.46 -52.23
N ILE A 968 16.29 -48.07 -51.26
CA ILE A 968 15.12 -48.94 -51.52
C ILE A 968 13.93 -48.09 -51.98
N ALA A 969 13.22 -48.52 -53.03
CA ALA A 969 11.95 -47.93 -53.43
C ALA A 969 10.81 -48.32 -52.46
N GLY A 970 9.91 -47.39 -52.14
CA GLY A 970 8.69 -47.65 -51.36
C GLY A 970 8.51 -46.80 -50.11
N TYR A 971 9.54 -46.09 -49.65
CA TYR A 971 9.51 -45.19 -48.49
C TYR A 971 9.81 -43.73 -48.89
N ASP A 972 8.99 -43.19 -49.80
CA ASP A 972 9.12 -41.83 -50.37
C ASP A 972 8.29 -40.77 -49.60
N CYS A 973 8.54 -40.66 -48.29
CA CYS A 973 7.98 -39.62 -47.41
C CYS A 973 9.06 -38.62 -46.97
N CYS A 974 9.56 -37.85 -47.94
CA CYS A 974 10.46 -36.72 -47.69
C CYS A 974 10.04 -35.53 -48.54
N VAL A 975 9.92 -34.34 -47.92
CA VAL A 975 9.51 -33.09 -48.59
C VAL A 975 10.60 -32.01 -48.41
N PRO A 976 11.84 -32.24 -48.92
CA PRO A 976 12.87 -31.22 -48.92
C PRO A 976 12.49 -30.07 -49.87
N ASP A 977 12.73 -28.84 -49.43
CA ASP A 977 12.75 -27.67 -50.29
C ASP A 977 13.85 -27.84 -51.36
N ILE A 978 13.42 -27.80 -52.62
CA ILE A 978 14.29 -27.93 -53.80
C ILE A 978 15.28 -26.76 -53.95
N ASN A 979 15.11 -25.68 -53.20
CA ASN A 979 15.98 -24.50 -53.23
C ASN A 979 16.98 -24.47 -52.05
N ALA A 980 16.85 -25.39 -51.09
CA ALA A 980 17.73 -25.49 -49.93
C ALA A 980 18.92 -26.41 -50.20
N SER A 981 19.95 -26.27 -49.36
CA SER A 981 21.08 -27.18 -49.28
C SER A 981 20.94 -28.13 -48.09
N TYR A 982 21.50 -29.33 -48.22
CA TYR A 982 21.39 -30.41 -47.24
C TYR A 982 22.72 -31.12 -47.03
N PHE A 983 23.10 -31.38 -45.79
CA PHE A 983 24.17 -32.33 -45.54
C PHE A 983 23.64 -33.75 -45.73
N LEU A 984 24.43 -34.59 -46.41
CA LEU A 984 24.16 -36.01 -46.56
C LEU A 984 24.90 -36.78 -45.46
N MET A 985 24.19 -37.67 -44.77
CA MET A 985 24.78 -38.49 -43.71
C MET A 985 24.46 -39.96 -43.94
N VAL A 986 25.47 -40.83 -43.82
CA VAL A 986 25.34 -42.28 -43.96
C VAL A 986 25.70 -42.93 -42.63
N GLU A 987 24.72 -43.61 -42.04
CA GLU A 987 24.75 -44.19 -40.70
C GLU A 987 24.80 -45.72 -40.85
N HIS A 988 25.84 -46.36 -40.34
CA HIS A 988 25.97 -47.82 -40.32
C HIS A 988 25.85 -48.33 -38.88
N ARG A 989 25.13 -49.45 -38.70
CA ARG A 989 24.74 -49.94 -37.36
C ARG A 989 25.90 -50.37 -36.44
N ASN A 990 27.08 -50.63 -36.99
CA ASN A 990 28.26 -51.07 -36.24
C ASN A 990 29.48 -50.13 -36.40
N HIS A 991 29.32 -48.98 -37.06
CA HIS A 991 30.40 -48.01 -37.29
C HIS A 991 29.95 -46.58 -36.98
N LEU A 992 30.93 -45.68 -36.80
CA LEU A 992 30.64 -44.25 -36.68
C LEU A 992 30.06 -43.72 -38.01
N PRO A 993 29.03 -42.86 -37.97
CA PRO A 993 28.41 -42.31 -39.17
C PRO A 993 29.36 -41.37 -39.92
N VAL A 994 29.16 -41.24 -41.23
CA VAL A 994 29.86 -40.25 -42.06
C VAL A 994 28.88 -39.17 -42.54
N MET A 995 29.38 -37.95 -42.70
CA MET A 995 28.59 -36.78 -43.11
C MET A 995 29.34 -35.99 -44.19
N SER A 996 28.61 -35.39 -45.14
CA SER A 996 29.22 -34.59 -46.21
C SER A 996 29.95 -33.38 -45.62
N HIS A 997 31.10 -33.04 -46.19
CA HIS A 997 31.96 -31.97 -45.66
C HIS A 997 31.41 -30.56 -45.97
N GLU A 998 30.49 -30.47 -46.93
CA GLU A 998 29.76 -29.28 -47.31
C GLU A 998 28.25 -29.60 -47.52
N PRO A 999 27.34 -28.62 -47.43
CA PRO A 999 25.92 -28.82 -47.66
C PRO A 999 25.60 -28.81 -49.16
N LEU A 1000 24.80 -29.78 -49.60
CA LEU A 1000 24.61 -30.17 -50.99
C LEU A 1000 23.28 -29.67 -51.54
N LEU A 1001 23.27 -29.10 -52.74
CA LEU A 1001 22.05 -28.63 -53.39
C LEU A 1001 21.27 -29.76 -54.03
N LEU A 1002 19.95 -29.76 -53.88
CA LEU A 1002 19.06 -30.74 -54.49
C LEU A 1002 18.78 -30.38 -55.96
N VAL A 1003 19.55 -30.94 -56.90
CA VAL A 1003 19.44 -30.61 -58.33
C VAL A 1003 18.47 -31.57 -59.02
N ASN A 1004 17.35 -31.04 -59.53
CA ASN A 1004 16.30 -31.82 -60.20
C ASN A 1004 15.76 -33.02 -59.39
N GLY A 1005 15.76 -32.93 -58.05
CA GLY A 1005 15.32 -34.03 -57.17
C GLY A 1005 16.36 -35.15 -57.00
N VAL A 1006 17.61 -34.92 -57.42
CA VAL A 1006 18.75 -35.81 -57.21
C VAL A 1006 19.78 -35.12 -56.32
N LEU A 1007 20.29 -35.84 -55.33
CA LEU A 1007 21.40 -35.41 -54.48
C LEU A 1007 22.55 -36.41 -54.67
N ASN A 1008 23.73 -35.90 -55.04
CA ASN A 1008 24.88 -36.71 -55.40
C ASN A 1008 26.09 -36.33 -54.54
N TYR A 1009 26.75 -37.32 -53.92
CA TYR A 1009 27.95 -37.10 -53.12
C TYR A 1009 28.85 -38.33 -53.06
N ASP A 1010 30.10 -38.15 -53.43
CA ASP A 1010 31.12 -39.19 -53.37
C ASP A 1010 32.00 -38.99 -52.12
N PHE A 1011 31.72 -39.74 -51.06
CA PHE A 1011 32.59 -39.78 -49.88
C PHE A 1011 33.98 -40.33 -50.24
N THR A 1012 34.13 -41.01 -51.38
CA THR A 1012 35.36 -41.62 -51.90
C THR A 1012 36.14 -40.71 -52.85
N ALA A 1013 35.84 -39.39 -52.85
CA ALA A 1013 36.60 -38.37 -53.58
C ALA A 1013 36.93 -37.05 -52.82
N GLN A 1014 36.58 -36.89 -51.54
CA GLN A 1014 36.58 -35.56 -50.84
C GLN A 1014 37.19 -35.55 -49.42
N GLN A 1015 37.76 -34.40 -48.97
CA GLN A 1015 38.78 -34.27 -47.89
C GLN A 1015 38.29 -34.06 -46.44
N SER A 1016 39.15 -34.43 -45.47
CA SER A 1016 39.08 -34.16 -44.01
C SER A 1016 40.47 -34.09 -43.30
N TYR A 1017 41.50 -33.59 -44.00
CA TYR A 1017 42.83 -33.11 -43.54
C TYR A 1017 43.76 -33.90 -42.56
N ILE A 1018 45.08 -33.93 -42.87
CA ILE A 1018 46.20 -34.24 -41.94
C ILE A 1018 47.32 -33.19 -42.08
N THR A 1019 47.97 -32.83 -40.97
CA THR A 1019 49.21 -32.02 -40.93
C THR A 1019 50.48 -32.86 -41.16
N GLU A 1020 51.37 -32.41 -42.05
CA GLU A 1020 52.66 -33.09 -42.31
C GLU A 1020 53.58 -33.14 -41.07
N GLY A 1021 54.26 -34.29 -40.88
CA GLY A 1021 55.44 -34.41 -40.02
C GLY A 1021 55.22 -34.83 -38.55
N SER A 1022 53.98 -35.07 -38.11
CA SER A 1022 53.68 -35.37 -36.69
C SER A 1022 54.09 -36.78 -36.22
N GLY A 1023 54.19 -37.75 -37.12
CA GLY A 1023 54.52 -39.15 -36.78
C GLY A 1023 53.47 -39.89 -35.94
N MET A 1024 52.30 -39.30 -35.74
CA MET A 1024 51.18 -39.89 -34.99
C MET A 1024 50.08 -40.37 -35.94
N ALA A 1025 49.35 -41.41 -35.54
CA ALA A 1025 48.23 -41.93 -36.31
C ALA A 1025 47.07 -40.92 -36.31
N GLY A 1026 46.67 -40.51 -37.50
CA GLY A 1026 45.38 -39.88 -37.81
C GLY A 1026 44.83 -40.52 -39.08
N GLN A 1027 43.64 -40.11 -39.49
CA GLN A 1027 42.89 -40.64 -40.64
C GLN A 1027 43.75 -40.76 -41.92
N LYS A 1028 44.09 -41.98 -42.34
CA LYS A 1028 44.99 -42.18 -43.49
C LYS A 1028 44.24 -42.05 -44.83
N GLU A 1029 44.77 -41.17 -45.66
CA GLU A 1029 44.31 -40.85 -47.02
C GLU A 1029 44.46 -42.00 -48.04
N ALA A 1030 43.52 -42.08 -48.99
CA ALA A 1030 43.77 -42.59 -50.34
C ALA A 1030 42.97 -41.79 -51.39
N ASN A 1031 43.64 -40.94 -52.21
CA ASN A 1031 43.06 -39.95 -53.15
C ASN A 1031 42.31 -38.76 -52.50
N GLY A 1032 42.73 -38.32 -51.31
CA GLY A 1032 42.13 -37.17 -50.62
C GLY A 1032 40.88 -37.48 -49.79
N ILE A 1033 40.74 -38.68 -49.24
CA ILE A 1033 39.55 -39.15 -48.48
C ILE A 1033 39.90 -39.67 -47.09
N PHE A 1034 38.97 -39.52 -46.15
CA PHE A 1034 39.15 -39.68 -44.71
C PHE A 1034 37.93 -40.37 -44.07
N PHE A 1035 38.15 -41.14 -42.99
CA PHE A 1035 37.10 -41.88 -42.27
C PHE A 1035 37.35 -41.89 -40.74
N MET A 1036 36.29 -41.99 -39.93
CA MET A 1036 36.37 -42.21 -38.48
C MET A 1036 36.46 -43.71 -38.17
N PHE A 1037 37.48 -44.14 -37.44
CA PHE A 1037 37.62 -45.54 -36.99
C PHE A 1037 36.65 -45.87 -35.85
N GLY A 1038 35.77 -46.85 -36.10
CA GLY A 1038 35.36 -47.80 -35.06
C GLY A 1038 36.48 -48.81 -34.83
N GLY A 1039 36.62 -49.35 -33.61
CA GLY A 1039 37.82 -50.08 -33.20
C GLY A 1039 38.12 -51.34 -34.03
N ASN A 1040 39.40 -51.52 -34.40
CA ASN A 1040 39.87 -52.78 -34.97
C ASN A 1040 40.12 -53.81 -33.84
N GLY A 1041 39.09 -54.58 -33.49
CA GLY A 1041 39.22 -55.65 -32.49
C GLY A 1041 40.37 -56.59 -32.85
N ASN A 1042 41.41 -56.67 -32.02
CA ASN A 1042 42.48 -57.63 -32.26
C ASN A 1042 41.97 -59.04 -31.92
N GLN A 1043 42.21 -60.05 -32.79
CA GLN A 1043 41.58 -61.38 -32.68
C GLN A 1043 42.40 -62.70 -32.94
N SER A 1044 43.20 -63.17 -31.95
CA SER A 1044 43.42 -64.60 -31.61
C SER A 1044 43.52 -65.04 -30.09
N THR A 1045 43.90 -64.17 -29.13
CA THR A 1045 44.27 -64.42 -27.69
C THR A 1045 43.99 -63.27 -26.65
N THR A 1046 44.90 -62.29 -26.41
CA THR A 1046 44.60 -60.95 -25.82
C THR A 1046 43.82 -60.09 -26.81
N GLU A 1047 42.64 -60.59 -27.09
CA GLU A 1047 42.17 -60.79 -28.44
C GLU A 1047 41.06 -61.91 -28.41
N TYR A 1048 40.68 -62.47 -29.57
CA TYR A 1048 39.53 -63.34 -29.90
C TYR A 1048 38.25 -63.08 -29.10
N SER A 1049 38.05 -61.81 -28.79
CA SER A 1049 36.88 -61.25 -28.16
C SER A 1049 36.45 -60.02 -28.95
N ASP A 1050 35.16 -59.96 -29.26
CA ASP A 1050 34.42 -58.74 -29.59
C ASP A 1050 34.69 -58.14 -31.00
N THR A 1051 33.64 -58.15 -31.84
CA THR A 1051 33.57 -57.51 -33.18
C THR A 1051 32.59 -56.32 -33.14
N ASP A 1052 32.42 -55.79 -31.95
CA ASP A 1052 31.40 -54.86 -31.53
C ASP A 1052 32.14 -53.67 -30.88
N ILE A 1053 31.48 -52.52 -30.79
CA ILE A 1053 31.97 -51.44 -29.90
C ILE A 1053 31.21 -51.63 -28.59
N ASN A 1054 31.90 -52.06 -27.54
CA ASN A 1054 31.29 -52.23 -26.22
C ASN A 1054 31.49 -50.98 -25.35
N ALA A 1055 30.92 -51.00 -24.14
CA ALA A 1055 30.95 -49.86 -23.21
C ALA A 1055 32.36 -49.52 -22.68
N ASP A 1056 33.30 -50.47 -22.67
CA ASP A 1056 34.68 -50.24 -22.25
C ASP A 1056 35.51 -49.59 -23.38
N ASP A 1057 35.24 -49.94 -24.65
CA ASP A 1057 35.80 -49.24 -25.81
C ASP A 1057 35.30 -47.78 -25.87
N GLN A 1058 33.99 -47.57 -25.68
CA GLN A 1058 33.38 -46.25 -25.55
C GLN A 1058 34.04 -45.45 -24.40
N SER A 1059 34.14 -46.03 -23.20
CA SER A 1059 34.74 -45.36 -22.04
C SER A 1059 36.24 -45.03 -22.25
N THR A 1060 36.96 -45.88 -22.98
CA THR A 1060 38.37 -45.68 -23.30
C THR A 1060 38.54 -44.53 -24.31
N TRP A 1061 37.70 -44.48 -25.34
CA TRP A 1061 37.67 -43.40 -26.32
C TRP A 1061 37.29 -42.07 -25.66
N GLU A 1062 36.20 -42.02 -24.89
CA GLU A 1062 35.75 -40.84 -24.14
C GLU A 1062 36.85 -40.28 -23.19
N LYS A 1063 37.61 -41.16 -22.53
CA LYS A 1063 38.77 -40.76 -21.69
C LYS A 1063 39.93 -40.17 -22.49
N GLN A 1064 40.23 -40.71 -23.67
CA GLN A 1064 41.35 -40.23 -24.50
C GLN A 1064 40.99 -38.94 -25.26
N ASN A 1065 39.71 -38.77 -25.61
CA ASN A 1065 39.15 -37.56 -26.24
C ASN A 1065 39.16 -36.31 -25.31
N GLY A 1066 39.65 -36.47 -24.07
CA GLY A 1066 39.88 -35.39 -23.10
C GLY A 1066 41.32 -34.84 -23.05
N GLN A 1067 42.24 -35.30 -23.90
CA GLN A 1067 43.60 -34.73 -24.00
C GLN A 1067 43.68 -33.60 -25.03
N THR A 1068 44.65 -32.68 -24.84
CA THR A 1068 44.69 -31.34 -25.46
C THR A 1068 44.50 -31.32 -26.97
N GLY A 1069 43.34 -30.84 -27.40
CA GLY A 1069 42.96 -30.63 -28.81
C GLY A 1069 41.45 -30.73 -29.03
N TYR A 1070 40.83 -31.71 -28.36
CA TYR A 1070 39.43 -32.10 -28.52
C TYR A 1070 38.50 -31.50 -27.46
N ARG A 1071 37.20 -31.43 -27.75
CA ARG A 1071 36.14 -31.06 -26.80
C ARG A 1071 35.14 -32.19 -26.63
N THR A 1072 34.91 -32.57 -25.37
CA THR A 1072 34.01 -33.67 -24.93
C THR A 1072 32.56 -33.21 -24.76
N GLY A 1073 32.06 -32.37 -25.68
CA GLY A 1073 30.79 -31.64 -25.55
C GLY A 1073 29.57 -32.39 -26.10
N ASP A 1074 29.36 -33.61 -25.60
CA ASP A 1074 28.42 -34.63 -26.11
C ASP A 1074 28.99 -35.48 -27.29
N TYR A 1075 28.91 -36.79 -27.09
CA TYR A 1075 29.17 -37.89 -28.02
C TYR A 1075 28.42 -39.13 -27.50
N ASN A 1076 27.18 -38.93 -27.05
CA ASN A 1076 26.33 -39.97 -26.45
C ASN A 1076 25.98 -41.16 -27.38
N MET A 1077 26.34 -41.06 -28.68
CA MET A 1077 26.03 -42.00 -29.77
C MET A 1077 24.54 -42.41 -29.86
N ASN A 1078 23.63 -41.53 -29.41
CA ASN A 1078 22.19 -41.81 -29.34
C ASN A 1078 21.46 -41.73 -30.70
N GLY A 1079 22.13 -41.27 -31.76
CA GLY A 1079 21.58 -41.12 -33.11
C GLY A 1079 20.87 -39.79 -33.40
N ASP A 1080 20.97 -38.81 -32.49
CA ASP A 1080 20.68 -37.39 -32.78
C ASP A 1080 21.92 -36.67 -33.34
N THR A 1081 21.69 -35.49 -33.93
CA THR A 1081 22.74 -34.65 -34.51
C THR A 1081 22.22 -33.22 -34.53
N ASN A 1082 22.85 -32.35 -33.76
CA ASN A 1082 22.43 -30.97 -33.53
C ASN A 1082 23.60 -29.99 -33.74
N SER A 1083 23.39 -28.69 -33.45
CA SER A 1083 24.42 -27.66 -33.67
C SER A 1083 25.68 -27.85 -32.82
N ASN A 1084 25.64 -28.61 -31.72
CA ASN A 1084 26.84 -28.96 -30.96
C ASN A 1084 27.68 -30.01 -31.69
N ASP A 1085 27.06 -31.04 -32.28
CA ASP A 1085 27.74 -32.07 -33.05
C ASP A 1085 28.47 -31.49 -34.26
N GLN A 1086 27.85 -30.55 -34.97
CA GLN A 1086 28.51 -29.80 -36.05
C GLN A 1086 29.70 -28.98 -35.52
N ILE A 1087 29.54 -28.21 -34.43
CA ILE A 1087 30.62 -27.42 -33.83
C ILE A 1087 31.81 -28.30 -33.40
N ILE A 1088 31.53 -29.56 -33.03
CA ILE A 1088 32.52 -30.58 -32.69
C ILE A 1088 33.14 -31.17 -33.96
N TRP A 1089 32.34 -31.54 -34.96
CA TRP A 1089 32.77 -32.07 -36.26
C TRP A 1089 33.68 -31.08 -36.99
N GLU A 1090 33.25 -29.84 -37.18
CA GLU A 1090 34.01 -28.77 -37.86
C GLU A 1090 35.33 -28.41 -37.15
N ARG A 1091 35.43 -28.58 -35.83
CA ARG A 1091 36.64 -28.23 -35.05
C ARG A 1091 37.58 -29.41 -34.78
N ASN A 1092 37.06 -30.63 -34.80
CA ASN A 1092 37.86 -31.85 -34.73
C ASN A 1092 38.35 -32.29 -36.12
N ASN A 1093 37.72 -31.81 -37.20
CA ASN A 1093 38.20 -31.94 -38.58
C ASN A 1093 39.66 -31.45 -38.68
N GLY A 1094 40.58 -32.33 -39.08
CA GLY A 1094 42.01 -32.06 -39.13
C GLY A 1094 42.81 -32.29 -37.83
N GLN A 1095 42.23 -32.88 -36.77
CA GLN A 1095 42.97 -33.29 -35.57
C GLN A 1095 43.18 -34.83 -35.51
N THR A 1096 44.31 -35.28 -34.94
CA THR A 1096 44.70 -36.71 -34.88
C THR A 1096 44.50 -37.36 -33.50
N THR A 1097 43.84 -38.52 -33.43
CA THR A 1097 43.75 -39.33 -32.20
C THR A 1097 44.76 -40.48 -32.20
N SER A 1098 45.73 -40.46 -31.29
CA SER A 1098 46.67 -41.57 -31.10
C SER A 1098 46.17 -42.55 -30.04
N VAL A 1099 45.44 -43.59 -30.46
CA VAL A 1099 45.30 -44.80 -29.63
C VAL A 1099 46.63 -45.56 -29.73
N PRO A 1100 47.39 -45.75 -28.63
CA PRO A 1100 48.64 -46.52 -28.67
C PRO A 1100 48.33 -47.99 -28.97
N ARG A 1101 49.14 -48.60 -29.85
CA ARG A 1101 49.15 -50.06 -30.09
C ARG A 1101 49.70 -50.84 -28.89
#